data_AF-A0A1D8FZJ0-F1
#
_entry.id   AF-A0A1D8FZJ0-F1
#
_cell.length_a   1.000
_cell.length_b   1.000
_cell.length_c   1.000
_cell.angle_alpha   90.00
_cell.angle_beta   90.00
_cell.angle_gamma   90.00
#
_symmetry.space_group_name_H-M   'P 1'
#
loop_
_entity.id
_entity.type
_entity.pdbx_description
1 polymer ?
#
loop_
_entity_poly.entity_id
_entity_poly.type
_entity_poly.pdbx_seq_one_letter_code
_entity_poly.pdbx_strand_id
1 'polypeptide(L)'
;MLDIVGVGWPNVDEDAYRDMATVLREFAEDAEGDAGAAHGHVQALLSTGGSESLTALDAHWKKVQGKHKDLAKAARTIAGALDRVADIIVARKAAAVAELADLAATVGITLALAPVTAGLSTFLAAGKIALTRMAFKRILKEMADAAVAEIVATLTEPAVASIENIVADLAIQAALDATGVQGGKDGLQLASTKGGGGGAGGGPKIDHDAHNRASLHLNTVQVGMRDKTAGKLGKARGHHARAKGKDPLTAVLDTTVDGVMEKLTKALDDMGDHIGKKLPDALRNSSSTHRNTDLDVRDRIKKVNDNDRESRQAPAGRGPAGASTVSGSGDGKRKPPRLTPDSLLKAKNDPRKEGTPQDGKPWCGDPVDAATGEMYLPQTDLSLPGVLPLVLSRSHLSNYRFGHWYGRSWASTLDERLQIEGNGSALWAREDGTTLVYPRLPRTDGEEVWPQEGPRLPLVRLDAAGTDTPAFAVRDPYSGRTRRFASAAPPASVFDPAVVCWLEQVADPHGNTVDIVRDTDDVPTAVVHSGGYRVEVDTARLGPDGLIRVTGLSVRDGRRVQVLSYTYDGMGDLTSVTNSGGLPLRFTYDGESRVTSWTDTNGSTFRYVYDEHGRVVETIGPEGFMSGRFAYEPEHRVTRYTDSTGATTVFHFNELAQVVARTDPAGHTVHQTWDRWDHLLTRTDELGRTTHYAYDEAFNLISVHLPDGSVSTAEYNTFNRAVCVTGPDGARWTQEWNDQGRLTTVTGPDGTTTRFTYDTTGALSTITDPLGSVIRIDNDPAGLPVRLTDPLGAREHLSYNGFAAPWHSPGPPARQSSCRGPPRAGFSRGPNPTAAGRSGHTTARGTA
;
A
#
# COMPACT_ATOMS: atom_id res chain seq x y z
N MET A 1 -3.07 -21.74 13.34
CA MET A 1 -1.74 -21.38 13.86
C MET A 1 -1.79 -20.07 14.66
N LEU A 2 -2.54 -19.04 14.22
CA LEU A 2 -2.70 -17.76 14.97
C LEU A 2 -3.78 -17.80 16.08
N ASP A 3 -4.77 -18.70 15.99
CA ASP A 3 -5.74 -18.97 17.08
C ASP A 3 -5.06 -19.51 18.35
N ILE A 4 -3.92 -20.18 18.20
CA ILE A 4 -3.11 -20.71 19.32
C ILE A 4 -2.44 -19.55 20.09
N VAL A 5 -2.30 -18.37 19.47
CA VAL A 5 -1.70 -17.17 20.05
C VAL A 5 -2.74 -16.06 20.29
N GLY A 6 -4.04 -16.36 20.12
CA GLY A 6 -5.14 -15.41 20.37
C GLY A 6 -5.28 -14.26 19.38
N VAL A 7 -4.64 -14.33 18.20
CA VAL A 7 -4.71 -13.28 17.17
C VAL A 7 -5.63 -13.74 16.03
N GLY A 8 -6.82 -13.14 15.95
CA GLY A 8 -7.77 -13.39 14.86
C GLY A 8 -7.26 -12.79 13.54
N TRP A 9 -6.79 -13.64 12.63
CA TRP A 9 -6.38 -13.22 11.29
C TRP A 9 -7.60 -13.17 10.34
N PRO A 10 -7.66 -12.19 9.42
CA PRO A 10 -8.61 -12.16 8.31
C PRO A 10 -8.73 -13.47 7.54
N ASN A 11 -9.91 -14.10 7.55
CA ASN A 11 -10.18 -15.33 6.80
C ASN A 11 -10.40 -15.05 5.31
N VAL A 12 -9.40 -14.48 4.64
CA VAL A 12 -9.41 -14.22 3.20
C VAL A 12 -9.23 -15.55 2.46
N ASP A 13 -10.11 -15.85 1.51
CA ASP A 13 -10.11 -17.07 0.70
C ASP A 13 -9.37 -16.81 -0.63
N GLU A 14 -8.08 -17.13 -0.72
CA GLU A 14 -7.29 -17.01 -1.96
C GLU A 14 -7.81 -17.91 -3.09
N ASP A 15 -8.41 -19.04 -2.75
CA ASP A 15 -8.93 -20.01 -3.73
C ASP A 15 -10.18 -19.47 -4.41
N ALA A 16 -10.96 -18.62 -3.73
CA ALA A 16 -12.05 -17.90 -4.36
C ALA A 16 -11.58 -17.02 -5.53
N TYR A 17 -10.43 -16.35 -5.43
CA TYR A 17 -9.88 -15.51 -6.50
C TYR A 17 -9.32 -16.35 -7.67
N ARG A 18 -8.69 -17.49 -7.39
CA ARG A 18 -8.22 -18.45 -8.41
C ARG A 18 -9.38 -19.12 -9.15
N ASP A 19 -10.45 -19.46 -8.43
CA ASP A 19 -11.69 -19.98 -9.02
C ASP A 19 -12.34 -18.93 -9.93
N MET A 20 -12.38 -17.66 -9.52
CA MET A 20 -12.85 -16.56 -10.36
C MET A 20 -12.02 -16.40 -11.63
N ALA A 21 -10.69 -16.41 -11.52
CA ALA A 21 -9.79 -16.31 -12.68
C ALA A 21 -10.03 -17.44 -13.68
N THR A 22 -10.24 -18.67 -13.19
CA THR A 22 -10.57 -19.83 -14.02
C THR A 22 -11.88 -19.63 -14.78
N VAL A 23 -12.94 -19.22 -14.08
CA VAL A 23 -14.25 -18.99 -14.71
C VAL A 23 -14.23 -17.84 -15.71
N LEU A 24 -13.42 -16.80 -15.49
CA LEU A 24 -13.27 -15.70 -16.46
C LEU A 24 -12.51 -16.10 -17.73
N ARG A 25 -11.61 -17.08 -17.67
CA ARG A 25 -10.99 -17.67 -18.86
C ARG A 25 -12.01 -18.46 -19.66
N GLU A 26 -12.85 -19.26 -18.99
CA GLU A 26 -13.96 -19.97 -19.64
C GLU A 26 -14.95 -19.00 -20.29
N PHE A 27 -15.26 -17.88 -19.63
CA PHE A 27 -16.07 -16.81 -20.22
C PHE A 27 -15.47 -16.25 -21.50
N ALA A 28 -14.14 -16.00 -21.51
CA ALA A 28 -13.46 -15.47 -22.69
C ALA A 28 -13.52 -16.44 -23.88
N GLU A 29 -13.42 -17.75 -23.62
CA GLU A 29 -13.57 -18.79 -24.63
C GLU A 29 -15.00 -18.85 -25.20
N ASP A 30 -16.01 -18.79 -24.32
CA ASP A 30 -17.41 -18.79 -24.75
C ASP A 30 -17.76 -17.53 -25.56
N ALA A 31 -17.26 -16.35 -25.16
CA ALA A 31 -17.46 -15.10 -25.88
C ALA A 31 -16.82 -15.09 -27.28
N GLU A 32 -15.66 -15.72 -27.46
CA GLU A 32 -15.05 -15.92 -28.78
C GLU A 32 -15.84 -16.93 -29.63
N GLY A 33 -16.37 -17.98 -29.01
CA GLY A 33 -17.25 -18.95 -29.67
C GLY A 33 -18.51 -18.30 -30.24
N ASP A 34 -19.19 -17.47 -29.44
CA ASP A 34 -20.39 -16.74 -29.85
C ASP A 34 -20.08 -15.75 -31.00
N ALA A 35 -18.94 -15.07 -30.93
CA ALA A 35 -18.48 -14.18 -31.99
C ALA A 35 -18.21 -14.92 -33.31
N GLY A 36 -17.60 -16.11 -33.24
CA GLY A 36 -17.37 -16.98 -34.39
C GLY A 36 -18.67 -17.41 -35.06
N ALA A 37 -19.68 -17.78 -34.25
CA ALA A 37 -21.01 -18.14 -34.75
C ALA A 37 -21.70 -16.96 -35.44
N ALA A 38 -21.71 -15.78 -34.81
CA ALA A 38 -22.28 -14.57 -35.41
C ALA A 38 -21.60 -14.20 -36.74
N HIS A 39 -20.27 -14.31 -36.79
CA HIS A 39 -19.50 -13.98 -38.00
C HIS A 39 -19.82 -14.93 -39.14
N GLY A 40 -19.97 -16.23 -38.88
CA GLY A 40 -20.39 -17.21 -39.88
C GLY A 40 -21.74 -16.86 -40.50
N HIS A 41 -22.72 -16.43 -39.69
CA HIS A 41 -24.05 -16.05 -40.19
C HIS A 41 -24.04 -14.76 -41.01
N VAL A 42 -23.25 -13.75 -40.63
CA VAL A 42 -23.14 -12.49 -41.41
C VAL A 42 -22.37 -12.71 -42.71
N GLN A 43 -21.30 -13.51 -42.72
CA GLN A 43 -20.58 -13.83 -43.95
C GLN A 43 -21.44 -14.63 -44.94
N ALA A 44 -22.27 -15.55 -44.44
CA ALA A 44 -23.25 -16.23 -45.27
C ALA A 44 -24.22 -15.24 -45.94
N LEU A 45 -24.66 -14.20 -45.23
CA LEU A 45 -25.50 -13.14 -45.81
C LEU A 45 -24.74 -12.30 -46.85
N LEU A 46 -23.51 -11.87 -46.56
CA LEU A 46 -22.68 -11.08 -47.48
C LEU A 46 -22.39 -11.83 -48.79
N SER A 47 -22.34 -13.17 -48.75
CA SER A 47 -22.15 -14.01 -49.93
C SER A 47 -23.36 -14.08 -50.87
N THR A 48 -24.53 -13.57 -50.46
CA THR A 48 -25.79 -13.71 -51.24
C THR A 48 -25.96 -12.71 -52.38
N GLY A 49 -25.14 -11.66 -52.48
CA GLY A 49 -25.20 -10.70 -53.60
C GLY A 49 -24.40 -9.40 -53.38
N GLY A 50 -24.46 -8.49 -54.36
CA GLY A 50 -23.80 -7.18 -54.32
C GLY A 50 -24.81 -6.02 -54.29
N SER A 51 -24.98 -5.39 -53.13
CA SER A 51 -25.75 -4.16 -52.96
C SER A 51 -25.00 -3.17 -52.05
N GLU A 52 -25.25 -1.88 -52.20
CA GLU A 52 -24.65 -0.85 -51.31
C GLU A 52 -24.96 -1.11 -49.84
N SER A 53 -26.13 -1.68 -49.52
CA SER A 53 -26.50 -2.09 -48.16
C SER A 53 -25.64 -3.23 -47.61
N LEU A 54 -25.25 -4.20 -48.44
CA LEU A 54 -24.35 -5.30 -48.05
C LEU A 54 -22.90 -4.82 -47.94
N THR A 55 -22.49 -3.85 -48.76
CA THR A 55 -21.18 -3.19 -48.61
C THR A 55 -21.11 -2.38 -47.31
N ALA A 56 -22.18 -1.68 -46.95
CA ALA A 56 -22.28 -0.98 -45.66
C ALA A 56 -22.25 -1.98 -44.50
N LEU A 57 -22.96 -3.12 -44.63
CA LEU A 57 -22.96 -4.21 -43.65
C LEU A 57 -21.57 -4.83 -43.47
N ASP A 58 -20.81 -5.10 -44.53
CA ASP A 58 -19.44 -5.65 -44.42
C ASP A 58 -18.50 -4.66 -43.71
N ALA A 59 -18.60 -3.37 -44.05
CA ALA A 59 -17.83 -2.32 -43.39
C ALA A 59 -18.21 -2.17 -41.90
N HIS A 60 -19.49 -2.29 -41.57
CA HIS A 60 -20.00 -2.29 -40.19
C HIS A 60 -19.54 -3.53 -39.42
N TRP A 61 -19.69 -4.72 -40.01
CA TRP A 61 -19.36 -6.00 -39.39
C TRP A 61 -17.87 -6.15 -39.08
N LYS A 62 -16.99 -5.63 -39.94
CA LYS A 62 -15.53 -5.57 -39.68
C LYS A 62 -15.19 -4.79 -38.41
N LYS A 63 -15.99 -3.77 -38.05
CA LYS A 63 -15.82 -3.01 -36.80
C LYS A 63 -16.35 -3.78 -35.59
N VAL A 64 -17.54 -4.38 -35.72
CA VAL A 64 -18.17 -5.17 -34.65
C VAL A 64 -17.37 -6.43 -34.29
N GLN A 65 -16.81 -7.14 -35.28
CA GLN A 65 -16.00 -8.34 -35.05
C GLN A 65 -14.76 -8.05 -34.19
N GLY A 66 -14.15 -6.87 -34.32
CA GLY A 66 -13.03 -6.45 -33.47
C GLY A 66 -13.42 -6.37 -31.99
N LYS A 67 -14.63 -5.89 -31.71
CA LYS A 67 -15.14 -5.67 -30.34
C LYS A 67 -15.35 -6.96 -29.54
N HIS A 68 -15.67 -8.07 -30.21
CA HIS A 68 -15.75 -9.37 -29.54
C HIS A 68 -14.40 -9.89 -29.05
N LYS A 69 -13.34 -9.67 -29.84
CA LYS A 69 -11.97 -10.02 -29.44
C LYS A 69 -11.51 -9.15 -28.27
N ASP A 70 -11.93 -7.89 -28.27
CA ASP A 70 -11.65 -6.93 -27.21
C ASP A 70 -12.31 -7.33 -25.87
N LEU A 71 -13.54 -7.87 -25.89
CA LEU A 71 -14.21 -8.41 -24.68
C LEU A 71 -13.48 -9.63 -24.12
N ALA A 72 -13.17 -10.63 -24.96
CA ALA A 72 -12.50 -11.85 -24.53
C ALA A 72 -11.07 -11.56 -24.02
N LYS A 73 -10.37 -10.63 -24.66
CA LYS A 73 -9.06 -10.14 -24.22
C LYS A 73 -9.17 -9.46 -22.85
N ALA A 74 -10.15 -8.59 -22.65
CA ALA A 74 -10.38 -7.93 -21.36
C ALA A 74 -10.61 -8.95 -20.23
N ALA A 75 -11.44 -9.97 -20.46
CA ALA A 75 -11.70 -11.02 -19.47
C ALA A 75 -10.46 -11.84 -19.09
N ARG A 76 -9.59 -12.18 -20.05
CA ARG A 76 -8.32 -12.87 -19.77
C ARG A 76 -7.33 -12.01 -19.00
N THR A 77 -7.28 -10.71 -19.30
CA THR A 77 -6.47 -9.74 -18.55
C THR A 77 -6.95 -9.64 -17.09
N ILE A 78 -8.27 -9.63 -16.87
CA ILE A 78 -8.85 -9.63 -15.53
C ILE A 78 -8.53 -10.92 -14.79
N ALA A 79 -8.63 -12.08 -15.44
CA ALA A 79 -8.25 -13.36 -14.84
C ALA A 79 -6.77 -13.39 -14.39
N GLY A 80 -5.85 -12.87 -15.21
CA GLY A 80 -4.43 -12.79 -14.85
C GLY A 80 -4.13 -11.84 -13.68
N ALA A 81 -4.93 -10.79 -13.49
CA ALA A 81 -4.81 -9.91 -12.32
C ALA A 81 -5.32 -10.61 -11.05
N LEU A 82 -6.43 -11.35 -11.11
CA LEU A 82 -6.99 -12.08 -9.97
C LEU A 82 -6.06 -13.19 -9.45
N ASP A 83 -5.33 -13.89 -10.34
CA ASP A 83 -4.32 -14.87 -9.92
C ASP A 83 -3.17 -14.20 -9.16
N ARG A 84 -2.69 -13.03 -9.63
CA ARG A 84 -1.63 -12.29 -8.94
C ARG A 84 -2.10 -11.75 -7.59
N VAL A 85 -3.36 -11.32 -7.48
CA VAL A 85 -3.98 -10.94 -6.20
C VAL A 85 -3.97 -12.12 -5.22
N ALA A 86 -4.33 -13.32 -5.68
CA ALA A 86 -4.27 -14.53 -4.84
C ALA A 86 -2.84 -14.82 -4.34
N ASP A 87 -1.84 -14.66 -5.21
CA ASP A 87 -0.43 -14.87 -4.84
C ASP A 87 0.08 -13.81 -3.85
N ILE A 88 -0.32 -12.54 -4.02
CA ILE A 88 -0.03 -11.45 -3.06
C ILE A 88 -0.64 -11.75 -1.69
N ILE A 89 -1.89 -12.22 -1.65
CA ILE A 89 -2.57 -12.59 -0.40
C ILE A 89 -1.81 -13.70 0.33
N VAL A 90 -1.41 -14.76 -0.38
CA VAL A 90 -0.64 -15.87 0.20
C VAL A 90 0.73 -15.40 0.70
N ALA A 91 1.47 -14.64 -0.10
CA ALA A 91 2.78 -14.12 0.27
C ALA A 91 2.71 -13.20 1.50
N ARG A 92 1.69 -12.35 1.59
CA ARG A 92 1.52 -11.43 2.73
C ARG A 92 0.96 -12.11 3.96
N LYS A 93 0.16 -13.18 3.84
CA LYS A 93 -0.17 -14.08 4.95
C LYS A 93 1.09 -14.71 5.54
N ALA A 94 1.99 -15.22 4.71
CA ALA A 94 3.25 -15.80 5.16
C ALA A 94 4.18 -14.76 5.82
N ALA A 95 4.31 -13.57 5.22
CA ALA A 95 5.08 -12.47 5.80
C ALA A 95 4.48 -11.99 7.14
N ALA A 96 3.16 -11.92 7.24
CA ALA A 96 2.50 -11.56 8.48
C ALA A 96 2.63 -12.63 9.55
N VAL A 97 2.64 -13.92 9.20
CA VAL A 97 2.96 -15.00 10.15
C VAL A 97 4.41 -14.89 10.64
N ALA A 98 5.35 -14.55 9.77
CA ALA A 98 6.75 -14.32 10.14
C ALA A 98 6.91 -13.14 11.10
N GLU A 99 6.28 -11.99 10.80
CA GLU A 99 6.30 -10.83 11.69
C GLU A 99 5.47 -11.06 12.96
N LEU A 100 4.34 -11.78 12.88
CA LEU A 100 3.53 -12.14 14.04
C LEU A 100 4.20 -13.19 14.92
N ALA A 101 5.12 -14.02 14.41
CA ALA A 101 5.90 -14.94 15.22
C ALA A 101 6.94 -14.20 16.07
N ASP A 102 7.61 -13.20 15.49
CA ASP A 102 8.50 -12.27 16.21
C ASP A 102 7.72 -11.40 17.22
N LEU A 103 6.51 -10.98 16.84
CA LEU A 103 5.60 -10.22 17.71
C LEU A 103 4.89 -11.08 18.75
N ALA A 104 4.62 -12.36 18.51
CA ALA A 104 4.06 -13.28 19.49
C ALA A 104 5.06 -13.54 20.62
N ALA A 105 6.35 -13.62 20.27
CA ALA A 105 7.45 -13.74 21.21
C ALA A 105 7.66 -12.46 22.07
N THR A 106 7.11 -11.30 21.68
CA THR A 106 7.41 -10.02 22.34
C THR A 106 6.17 -9.21 22.78
N VAL A 107 5.01 -9.38 22.15
CA VAL A 107 3.82 -8.49 22.20
C VAL A 107 2.46 -9.22 22.19
N GLY A 108 2.37 -10.41 21.58
CA GLY A 108 1.09 -11.14 21.42
C GLY A 108 0.41 -11.48 22.75
N ILE A 109 1.21 -11.76 23.77
CA ILE A 109 0.75 -12.01 25.13
C ILE A 109 0.32 -10.70 25.81
N THR A 110 1.04 -9.60 25.62
CA THR A 110 0.69 -8.27 26.18
C THR A 110 -0.63 -7.72 25.62
N LEU A 111 -0.98 -8.02 24.36
CA LEU A 111 -2.27 -7.66 23.76
C LEU A 111 -3.43 -8.54 24.25
N ALA A 112 -3.21 -9.85 24.43
CA ALA A 112 -4.20 -10.74 25.06
C ALA A 112 -4.49 -10.35 26.52
N LEU A 113 -3.52 -9.69 27.18
CA LEU A 113 -3.60 -9.20 28.55
C LEU A 113 -4.17 -7.79 28.70
N ALA A 114 -4.38 -7.05 27.61
CA ALA A 114 -4.88 -5.68 27.66
C ALA A 114 -6.24 -5.56 28.41
N PRO A 115 -7.22 -6.46 28.19
CA PRO A 115 -8.48 -6.42 28.93
C PRO A 115 -8.32 -6.82 30.40
N VAL A 116 -7.37 -7.71 30.71
CA VAL A 116 -7.22 -8.35 32.03
C VAL A 116 -6.20 -7.63 32.91
N THR A 117 -5.42 -6.69 32.38
CA THR A 117 -4.44 -5.91 33.15
C THR A 117 -4.85 -4.45 33.27
N ALA A 118 -6.10 -4.11 32.95
CA ALA A 118 -6.61 -2.73 32.91
C ALA A 118 -5.74 -1.79 32.06
N GLY A 119 -5.19 -2.30 30.95
CA GLY A 119 -4.32 -1.53 30.06
C GLY A 119 -2.88 -1.36 30.54
N LEU A 120 -2.47 -1.92 31.68
CA LEU A 120 -1.06 -1.94 32.11
C LEU A 120 -0.18 -2.63 31.06
N SER A 121 -0.59 -3.80 30.57
CA SER A 121 0.12 -4.48 29.47
C SER A 121 0.13 -3.66 28.16
N THR A 122 -0.84 -2.78 27.98
CA THR A 122 -0.95 -1.87 26.82
C THR A 122 -0.05 -0.64 26.97
N PHE A 123 0.09 -0.10 28.19
CA PHE A 123 0.99 1.00 28.52
C PHE A 123 2.46 0.58 28.49
N LEU A 124 2.77 -0.62 29.00
CA LEU A 124 4.13 -1.18 29.05
C LEU A 124 4.73 -1.50 27.69
N ALA A 125 3.87 -1.68 26.69
CA ALA A 125 4.29 -1.86 25.33
C ALA A 125 3.79 -0.74 24.42
N ALA A 126 3.30 0.40 24.95
CA ALA A 126 2.58 1.43 24.19
C ALA A 126 3.30 1.92 22.91
N GLY A 127 4.62 2.16 22.98
CA GLY A 127 5.41 2.52 21.80
C GLY A 127 5.51 1.39 20.78
N LYS A 128 5.76 0.14 21.24
CA LYS A 128 5.76 -1.04 20.38
C LYS A 128 4.36 -1.44 19.91
N ILE A 129 3.29 -1.17 20.66
CA ILE A 129 1.87 -1.44 20.36
C ILE A 129 1.33 -0.43 19.36
N ALA A 130 1.70 0.84 19.49
CA ALA A 130 1.40 1.86 18.48
C ALA A 130 2.14 1.52 17.17
N LEU A 131 3.43 1.23 17.24
CA LEU A 131 4.23 0.81 16.09
C LEU A 131 3.78 -0.52 15.48
N THR A 132 3.24 -1.46 16.26
CA THR A 132 2.74 -2.75 15.74
C THR A 132 1.31 -2.69 15.28
N ARG A 133 0.46 -1.87 15.90
CA ARG A 133 -0.86 -1.54 15.35
C ARG A 133 -0.71 -0.71 14.09
N MET A 134 0.28 0.18 14.02
CA MET A 134 0.65 0.91 12.80
C MET A 134 1.31 -0.01 11.79
N ALA A 135 2.23 -0.90 12.16
CA ALA A 135 2.88 -1.84 11.24
C ALA A 135 1.89 -2.88 10.73
N PHE A 136 1.04 -3.45 11.58
CA PHE A 136 -0.04 -4.35 11.19
C PHE A 136 -1.07 -3.63 10.33
N LYS A 137 -1.56 -2.44 10.73
CA LYS A 137 -2.45 -1.63 9.87
C LYS A 137 -1.76 -1.19 8.58
N ARG A 138 -0.46 -0.93 8.60
CA ARG A 138 0.36 -0.56 7.43
C ARG A 138 0.54 -1.76 6.52
N ILE A 139 0.82 -2.95 7.03
CA ILE A 139 0.93 -4.19 6.23
C ILE A 139 -0.42 -4.55 5.64
N LEU A 140 -1.50 -4.43 6.41
CA LEU A 140 -2.86 -4.61 5.91
C LEU A 140 -3.24 -3.55 4.87
N LYS A 141 -2.89 -2.28 5.12
CA LYS A 141 -3.12 -1.16 4.19
C LYS A 141 -2.27 -1.28 2.93
N GLU A 142 -0.99 -1.59 3.03
CA GLU A 142 -0.06 -1.82 1.91
C GLU A 142 -0.44 -3.08 1.13
N MET A 143 -0.93 -4.13 1.79
CA MET A 143 -1.47 -5.31 1.10
C MET A 143 -2.71 -4.93 0.29
N ALA A 144 -3.64 -4.19 0.90
CA ALA A 144 -4.84 -3.71 0.22
C ALA A 144 -4.50 -2.72 -0.89
N ASP A 145 -3.64 -1.73 -0.63
CA ASP A 145 -3.22 -0.68 -1.56
C ASP A 145 -2.36 -1.26 -2.69
N ALA A 146 -1.49 -2.26 -2.46
CA ALA A 146 -0.75 -2.93 -3.52
C ALA A 146 -1.66 -3.83 -4.36
N ALA A 147 -2.57 -4.58 -3.75
CA ALA A 147 -3.55 -5.38 -4.47
C ALA A 147 -4.49 -4.47 -5.29
N VAL A 148 -4.95 -3.35 -4.73
CA VAL A 148 -5.76 -2.34 -5.40
C VAL A 148 -4.95 -1.64 -6.48
N ALA A 149 -3.72 -1.19 -6.22
CA ALA A 149 -2.86 -0.54 -7.19
C ALA A 149 -2.51 -1.48 -8.34
N GLU A 150 -2.35 -2.79 -8.11
CA GLU A 150 -2.08 -3.76 -9.17
C GLU A 150 -3.36 -4.12 -9.94
N ILE A 151 -4.50 -4.27 -9.28
CA ILE A 151 -5.81 -4.35 -9.94
C ILE A 151 -6.03 -3.08 -10.77
N VAL A 152 -5.79 -1.89 -10.24
CA VAL A 152 -5.94 -0.62 -10.96
C VAL A 152 -4.93 -0.52 -12.10
N ALA A 153 -3.64 -0.76 -11.88
CA ALA A 153 -2.59 -0.69 -12.90
C ALA A 153 -2.76 -1.75 -14.01
N THR A 154 -3.28 -2.93 -13.67
CA THR A 154 -3.51 -4.01 -14.65
C THR A 154 -4.90 -3.89 -15.33
N LEU A 155 -5.89 -3.26 -14.69
CA LEU A 155 -7.30 -3.28 -15.13
C LEU A 155 -7.85 -1.92 -15.57
N THR A 156 -7.41 -0.78 -15.02
CA THR A 156 -8.14 0.50 -15.21
C THR A 156 -7.81 1.29 -16.46
N GLU A 157 -6.71 1.04 -17.17
CA GLU A 157 -6.47 1.74 -18.44
C GLU A 157 -6.83 0.89 -19.67
N PRO A 158 -6.20 -0.27 -19.96
CA PRO A 158 -6.44 -0.94 -21.23
C PRO A 158 -7.74 -1.77 -21.26
N ALA A 159 -8.09 -2.48 -20.18
CA ALA A 159 -9.25 -3.37 -20.18
C ALA A 159 -10.57 -2.61 -20.00
N VAL A 160 -10.62 -1.64 -19.08
CA VAL A 160 -11.78 -0.76 -18.90
C VAL A 160 -11.99 0.16 -20.10
N ALA A 161 -10.95 0.77 -20.67
CA ALA A 161 -11.10 1.55 -21.90
C ALA A 161 -11.51 0.67 -23.09
N SER A 162 -11.00 -0.57 -23.18
CA SER A 162 -11.46 -1.55 -24.18
C SER A 162 -12.95 -1.85 -24.02
N ILE A 163 -13.44 -2.06 -22.79
CA ILE A 163 -14.86 -2.28 -22.50
C ILE A 163 -15.72 -1.04 -22.79
N GLU A 164 -15.28 0.15 -22.41
CA GLU A 164 -16.01 1.40 -22.67
C GLU A 164 -16.03 1.75 -24.16
N ASN A 165 -14.96 1.45 -24.90
CA ASN A 165 -14.90 1.57 -26.36
C ASN A 165 -15.80 0.57 -27.09
N ILE A 166 -16.14 -0.58 -26.48
CA ILE A 166 -17.15 -1.48 -27.03
C ILE A 166 -18.51 -0.77 -26.93
N VAL A 167 -18.91 -0.35 -25.74
CA VAL A 167 -20.22 0.28 -25.47
C VAL A 167 -20.42 1.59 -26.26
N ALA A 168 -19.42 2.47 -26.28
CA ALA A 168 -19.51 3.77 -26.95
C ALA A 168 -19.63 3.64 -28.48
N ASP A 169 -18.83 2.77 -29.11
CA ASP A 169 -18.90 2.58 -30.56
C ASP A 169 -20.21 1.91 -30.99
N LEU A 170 -20.71 0.95 -30.20
CA LEU A 170 -22.00 0.30 -30.42
C LEU A 170 -23.18 1.29 -30.28
N ALA A 171 -23.06 2.33 -29.46
CA ALA A 171 -24.05 3.39 -29.31
C ALA A 171 -24.00 4.44 -30.44
N ILE A 172 -22.80 4.89 -30.82
CA ILE A 172 -22.58 5.86 -31.91
C ILE A 172 -23.00 5.25 -33.26
N GLN A 173 -22.73 3.97 -33.49
CA GLN A 173 -23.04 3.30 -34.76
C GLN A 173 -24.54 3.04 -34.93
N ALA A 174 -25.28 2.75 -33.85
CA ALA A 174 -26.74 2.67 -33.90
C ALA A 174 -27.40 4.01 -34.29
N ALA A 175 -26.78 5.14 -33.94
CA ALA A 175 -27.22 6.48 -34.37
C ALA A 175 -26.90 6.75 -35.85
N LEU A 176 -25.75 6.26 -36.35
CA LEU A 176 -25.36 6.35 -37.77
C LEU A 176 -26.28 5.53 -38.67
N ASP A 177 -26.68 4.33 -38.25
CA ASP A 177 -27.62 3.47 -38.99
C ASP A 177 -29.01 4.12 -39.13
N ALA A 178 -29.45 4.89 -38.12
CA ALA A 178 -30.68 5.68 -38.19
C ALA A 178 -30.59 6.87 -39.18
N THR A 179 -29.41 7.49 -39.31
CA THR A 179 -29.15 8.59 -40.26
C THR A 179 -28.85 8.12 -41.69
N GLY A 180 -28.27 6.93 -41.87
CA GLY A 180 -28.01 6.34 -43.19
C GLY A 180 -29.29 6.00 -43.98
N VAL A 181 -30.39 5.74 -43.26
CA VAL A 181 -31.74 5.59 -43.85
C VAL A 181 -32.27 6.90 -44.46
N GLN A 182 -31.80 8.07 -44.01
CA GLN A 182 -32.10 9.36 -44.65
C GLN A 182 -31.22 9.61 -45.88
N GLY A 183 -29.95 9.21 -45.86
CA GLY A 183 -29.02 9.40 -46.99
C GLY A 183 -29.44 8.70 -48.29
N GLY A 184 -30.17 7.58 -48.19
CA GLY A 184 -30.75 6.89 -49.37
C GLY A 184 -31.86 7.66 -50.07
N LYS A 185 -32.52 8.62 -49.40
CA LYS A 185 -33.50 9.53 -50.03
C LYS A 185 -32.81 10.65 -50.81
N ASP A 186 -31.62 11.07 -50.38
CA ASP A 186 -30.88 12.20 -50.95
C ASP A 186 -29.89 11.77 -52.05
N GLY A 187 -29.40 10.53 -52.02
CA GLY A 187 -28.45 9.99 -53.01
C GLY A 187 -28.98 9.86 -54.44
N LEU A 188 -30.30 9.95 -54.65
CA LEU A 188 -30.93 9.93 -55.98
C LEU A 188 -31.00 11.30 -56.66
N GLN A 189 -30.61 12.40 -55.99
CA GLN A 189 -30.59 13.74 -56.60
C GLN A 189 -29.29 14.10 -57.33
N LEU A 190 -28.27 13.24 -57.34
CA LEU A 190 -26.95 13.57 -57.89
C LEU A 190 -26.52 12.79 -59.15
N ALA A 191 -27.35 11.89 -59.67
CA ALA A 191 -27.06 11.16 -60.91
C ALA A 191 -27.76 11.80 -62.14
N SER A 192 -27.48 13.07 -62.41
CA SER A 192 -27.82 13.68 -63.71
C SER A 192 -26.69 14.59 -64.19
N THR A 193 -25.55 13.99 -64.54
CA THR A 193 -24.59 14.53 -65.52
C THR A 193 -23.64 13.42 -65.99
N LYS A 194 -24.06 12.61 -66.97
CA LYS A 194 -23.22 12.08 -68.05
C LYS A 194 -24.05 11.19 -68.97
N GLY A 195 -24.17 11.58 -70.23
CA GLY A 195 -24.75 10.77 -71.28
C GLY A 195 -23.86 9.58 -71.65
N GLY A 196 -24.49 8.47 -71.98
CA GLY A 196 -23.87 7.25 -72.50
C GLY A 196 -24.85 6.09 -72.44
N GLY A 197 -25.66 5.92 -73.49
CA GLY A 197 -26.63 4.84 -73.59
C GLY A 197 -25.98 3.46 -73.73
N GLY A 198 -26.53 2.47 -73.03
CA GLY A 198 -26.18 1.06 -73.20
C GLY A 198 -26.74 0.17 -72.10
N GLY A 199 -27.80 -0.58 -72.42
CA GLY A 199 -28.09 -1.89 -71.83
C GLY A 199 -28.81 -1.92 -70.47
N ALA A 200 -30.10 -2.23 -70.49
CA ALA A 200 -30.85 -2.73 -69.34
C ALA A 200 -30.18 -4.02 -68.81
N GLY A 201 -29.64 -3.97 -67.60
CA GLY A 201 -28.97 -5.11 -66.97
C GLY A 201 -28.88 -4.95 -65.46
N GLY A 202 -29.91 -5.44 -64.76
CA GLY A 202 -29.85 -5.86 -63.35
C GLY A 202 -29.58 -4.77 -62.31
N GLY A 203 -30.64 -4.11 -61.83
CA GLY A 203 -30.59 -3.43 -60.53
C GLY A 203 -30.22 -4.41 -59.39
N PRO A 204 -29.70 -3.92 -58.26
CA PRO A 204 -29.22 -4.76 -57.16
C PRO A 204 -30.31 -5.74 -56.70
N LYS A 205 -30.07 -7.05 -56.87
CA LYS A 205 -30.97 -8.12 -56.38
C LYS A 205 -30.65 -8.41 -54.92
N ILE A 206 -31.61 -8.13 -54.04
CA ILE A 206 -31.53 -8.46 -52.61
C ILE A 206 -32.30 -9.77 -52.36
N ASP A 207 -31.65 -10.78 -51.77
CA ASP A 207 -32.31 -12.01 -51.32
C ASP A 207 -32.97 -11.78 -49.95
N HIS A 208 -34.27 -11.49 -49.96
CA HIS A 208 -35.04 -11.22 -48.74
C HIS A 208 -35.14 -12.42 -47.79
N ASP A 209 -35.09 -13.66 -48.30
CA ASP A 209 -35.17 -14.86 -47.47
C ASP A 209 -33.84 -15.11 -46.76
N ALA A 210 -32.71 -14.81 -47.40
CA ALA A 210 -31.40 -14.82 -46.76
C ALA A 210 -31.31 -13.81 -45.61
N HIS A 211 -31.86 -12.60 -45.78
CA HIS A 211 -31.90 -11.57 -44.73
C HIS A 211 -32.74 -12.01 -43.51
N ASN A 212 -33.87 -12.69 -43.74
CA ASN A 212 -34.70 -13.24 -42.68
C ASN A 212 -34.02 -14.40 -41.94
N ARG A 213 -33.38 -15.34 -42.66
CA ARG A 213 -32.63 -16.45 -42.06
C ARG A 213 -31.46 -15.95 -41.22
N ALA A 214 -30.67 -15.01 -41.75
CA ALA A 214 -29.57 -14.40 -41.01
C ALA A 214 -30.05 -13.74 -39.71
N SER A 215 -31.17 -13.01 -39.76
CA SER A 215 -31.79 -12.40 -38.57
C SER A 215 -32.19 -13.43 -37.51
N LEU A 216 -32.79 -14.56 -37.91
CA LEU A 216 -33.17 -15.63 -36.98
C LEU A 216 -31.95 -16.32 -36.35
N HIS A 217 -30.90 -16.56 -37.13
CA HIS A 217 -29.68 -17.19 -36.61
C HIS A 217 -28.91 -16.26 -35.65
N LEU A 218 -28.86 -14.95 -35.91
CA LEU A 218 -28.26 -13.98 -35.00
C LEU A 218 -29.04 -13.88 -33.67
N ASN A 219 -30.36 -14.02 -33.69
CA ASN A 219 -31.16 -14.12 -32.47
C ASN A 219 -30.77 -15.35 -31.63
N THR A 220 -30.49 -16.49 -32.26
CA THR A 220 -30.02 -17.69 -31.56
C THR A 220 -28.66 -17.48 -30.91
N VAL A 221 -27.75 -16.75 -31.57
CA VAL A 221 -26.44 -16.40 -30.98
C VAL A 221 -26.62 -15.50 -29.76
N GLN A 222 -27.52 -14.52 -29.80
CA GLN A 222 -27.85 -13.68 -28.64
C GLN A 222 -28.36 -14.51 -27.45
N VAL A 223 -29.18 -15.53 -27.69
CA VAL A 223 -29.66 -16.43 -26.63
C VAL A 223 -28.49 -17.21 -26.02
N GLY A 224 -27.57 -17.72 -26.84
CA GLY A 224 -26.33 -18.36 -26.38
C GLY A 224 -25.48 -17.45 -25.48
N MET A 225 -25.29 -16.19 -25.90
CA MET A 225 -24.57 -15.17 -25.13
C MET A 225 -25.23 -14.87 -23.77
N ARG A 226 -26.56 -14.80 -23.74
CA ARG A 226 -27.33 -14.47 -22.53
C ARG A 226 -27.49 -15.62 -21.54
N ASP A 227 -27.40 -16.85 -22.00
CA ASP A 227 -27.59 -18.02 -21.15
C ASP A 227 -26.26 -18.63 -20.74
N LYS A 228 -25.43 -19.02 -21.72
CA LYS A 228 -24.18 -19.75 -21.47
C LYS A 228 -23.08 -18.81 -21.01
N THR A 229 -22.84 -17.75 -21.78
CA THR A 229 -21.72 -16.82 -21.58
C THR A 229 -21.97 -15.92 -20.36
N ALA A 230 -23.18 -15.37 -20.20
CA ALA A 230 -23.55 -14.65 -18.97
C ALA A 230 -23.57 -15.55 -17.72
N GLY A 231 -23.91 -16.84 -17.89
CA GLY A 231 -23.85 -17.83 -16.81
C GLY A 231 -22.46 -17.99 -16.18
N LYS A 232 -21.38 -17.79 -16.96
CA LYS A 232 -20.00 -17.78 -16.44
C LYS A 232 -19.71 -16.56 -15.58
N LEU A 233 -20.19 -15.38 -15.97
CA LEU A 233 -20.10 -14.18 -15.12
C LEU A 233 -20.88 -14.34 -13.82
N GLY A 234 -22.05 -15.01 -13.86
CA GLY A 234 -22.81 -15.39 -12.67
C GLY A 234 -22.04 -16.32 -11.73
N LYS A 235 -21.35 -17.34 -12.27
CA LYS A 235 -20.48 -18.24 -11.49
C LYS A 235 -19.29 -17.50 -10.87
N ALA A 236 -18.61 -16.64 -11.62
CA ALA A 236 -17.52 -15.82 -11.11
C ALA A 236 -17.99 -14.90 -9.97
N ARG A 237 -19.18 -14.28 -10.08
CA ARG A 237 -19.81 -13.55 -8.96
C ARG A 237 -20.12 -14.45 -7.76
N GLY A 238 -20.53 -15.69 -7.99
CA GLY A 238 -20.73 -16.69 -6.94
C GLY A 238 -19.44 -17.02 -6.18
N HIS A 239 -18.32 -17.17 -6.89
CA HIS A 239 -17.01 -17.34 -6.27
C HIS A 239 -16.59 -16.08 -5.50
N HIS A 240 -16.80 -14.88 -6.06
CA HIS A 240 -16.56 -13.60 -5.37
C HIS A 240 -17.39 -13.45 -4.09
N ALA A 241 -18.68 -13.82 -4.13
CA ALA A 241 -19.57 -13.75 -2.97
C ALA A 241 -19.14 -14.67 -1.82
N ARG A 242 -18.34 -15.72 -2.07
CA ARG A 242 -17.74 -16.53 -1.00
C ARG A 242 -16.63 -15.77 -0.26
N ALA A 243 -15.97 -14.82 -0.90
CA ALA A 243 -14.92 -13.98 -0.32
C ALA A 243 -15.45 -12.63 0.21
N LYS A 244 -16.51 -12.09 -0.40
CA LYS A 244 -17.09 -10.76 -0.14
C LYS A 244 -17.62 -10.57 1.28
N GLY A 245 -17.33 -9.42 1.89
CA GLY A 245 -17.94 -8.96 3.16
C GLY A 245 -17.63 -9.81 4.40
N LYS A 246 -16.75 -10.80 4.30
CA LYS A 246 -16.30 -11.62 5.43
C LYS A 246 -15.14 -10.98 6.19
N ASP A 247 -14.47 -9.99 5.59
CA ASP A 247 -13.35 -9.30 6.19
C ASP A 247 -13.26 -7.80 5.81
N PRO A 248 -12.92 -6.89 6.74
CA PRO A 248 -12.67 -5.48 6.44
C PRO A 248 -11.56 -5.22 5.40
N LEU A 249 -10.63 -6.16 5.23
CA LEU A 249 -9.48 -6.07 4.33
C LEU A 249 -9.87 -6.18 2.85
N THR A 250 -10.86 -7.03 2.51
CA THR A 250 -11.30 -7.21 1.13
C THR A 250 -12.35 -6.21 0.70
N ALA A 251 -12.89 -5.39 1.63
CA ALA A 251 -13.92 -4.40 1.32
C ALA A 251 -13.50 -3.40 0.23
N VAL A 252 -12.20 -3.05 0.16
CA VAL A 252 -11.66 -2.15 -0.87
C VAL A 252 -11.57 -2.86 -2.24
N LEU A 253 -11.25 -4.16 -2.24
CA LEU A 253 -11.21 -5.00 -3.43
C LEU A 253 -12.62 -5.27 -3.97
N ASP A 254 -13.60 -5.45 -3.09
CA ASP A 254 -15.00 -5.75 -3.43
C ASP A 254 -15.58 -4.70 -4.38
N THR A 255 -15.43 -3.41 -4.09
CA THR A 255 -15.89 -2.31 -4.98
C THR A 255 -15.24 -2.34 -6.35
N THR A 256 -13.96 -2.69 -6.43
CA THR A 256 -13.21 -2.66 -7.69
C THR A 256 -13.55 -3.89 -8.54
N VAL A 257 -13.62 -5.06 -7.92
CA VAL A 257 -14.00 -6.32 -8.56
C VAL A 257 -15.46 -6.27 -9.03
N ASP A 258 -16.38 -5.78 -8.19
CA ASP A 258 -17.78 -5.57 -8.57
C ASP A 258 -17.88 -4.64 -9.79
N GLY A 259 -17.17 -3.50 -9.78
CA GLY A 259 -17.18 -2.54 -10.87
C GLY A 259 -16.68 -3.13 -12.19
N VAL A 260 -15.61 -3.93 -12.16
CA VAL A 260 -15.09 -4.62 -13.35
C VAL A 260 -16.08 -5.69 -13.86
N MET A 261 -16.68 -6.48 -12.97
CA MET A 261 -17.66 -7.51 -13.32
C MET A 261 -18.95 -6.92 -13.89
N GLU A 262 -19.39 -5.77 -13.39
CA GLU A 262 -20.52 -5.01 -13.92
C GLU A 262 -20.23 -4.50 -15.33
N LYS A 263 -19.05 -3.91 -15.57
CA LYS A 263 -18.63 -3.45 -16.90
C LYS A 263 -18.58 -4.59 -17.92
N LEU A 264 -18.04 -5.76 -17.55
CA LEU A 264 -18.05 -6.95 -18.41
C LEU A 264 -19.47 -7.42 -18.75
N THR A 265 -20.38 -7.37 -17.79
CA THR A 265 -21.79 -7.76 -17.99
C THR A 265 -22.47 -6.81 -18.97
N LYS A 266 -22.31 -5.51 -18.76
CA LYS A 266 -22.90 -4.49 -19.63
C LYS A 266 -22.40 -4.60 -21.07
N ALA A 267 -21.09 -4.81 -21.26
CA ALA A 267 -20.51 -5.00 -22.59
C ALA A 267 -21.04 -6.26 -23.30
N LEU A 268 -21.22 -7.37 -22.56
CA LEU A 268 -21.83 -8.58 -23.09
C LEU A 268 -23.29 -8.33 -23.50
N ASP A 269 -24.06 -7.64 -22.67
CA ASP A 269 -25.47 -7.32 -22.93
C ASP A 269 -25.63 -6.39 -24.13
N ASP A 270 -24.83 -5.33 -24.23
CA ASP A 270 -24.85 -4.37 -25.34
C ASP A 270 -24.47 -5.05 -26.66
N MET A 271 -23.47 -5.94 -26.66
CA MET A 271 -23.13 -6.75 -27.82
C MET A 271 -24.22 -7.74 -28.18
N GLY A 272 -24.80 -8.41 -27.18
CA GLY A 272 -25.93 -9.32 -27.37
C GLY A 272 -27.12 -8.61 -27.99
N ASP A 273 -27.47 -7.41 -27.52
CA ASP A 273 -28.55 -6.57 -28.07
C ASP A 273 -28.24 -6.04 -29.46
N HIS A 274 -26.98 -5.72 -29.74
CA HIS A 274 -26.59 -5.35 -31.09
C HIS A 274 -26.75 -6.52 -32.07
N ILE A 275 -26.25 -7.71 -31.72
CA ILE A 275 -26.33 -8.91 -32.56
C ILE A 275 -27.77 -9.41 -32.73
N GLY A 276 -28.55 -9.49 -31.66
CA GLY A 276 -29.87 -10.15 -31.70
C GLY A 276 -31.07 -9.21 -31.78
N LYS A 277 -30.89 -7.88 -31.75
CA LYS A 277 -31.99 -6.93 -31.95
C LYS A 277 -31.65 -5.87 -32.98
N LYS A 278 -30.65 -5.02 -32.70
CA LYS A 278 -30.36 -3.83 -33.52
C LYS A 278 -29.97 -4.21 -34.95
N LEU A 279 -29.06 -5.17 -35.12
CA LEU A 279 -28.61 -5.63 -36.42
C LEU A 279 -29.73 -6.35 -37.20
N PRO A 280 -30.49 -7.30 -36.61
CA PRO A 280 -31.68 -7.87 -37.22
C PRO A 280 -32.74 -6.84 -37.65
N ASP A 281 -33.00 -5.83 -36.83
CA ASP A 281 -33.96 -4.77 -37.14
C ASP A 281 -33.46 -3.87 -38.27
N ALA A 282 -32.17 -3.54 -38.31
CA ALA A 282 -31.54 -2.84 -39.42
C ALA A 282 -31.60 -3.66 -40.73
N LEU A 283 -31.36 -4.98 -40.67
CA LEU A 283 -31.47 -5.87 -41.82
C LEU A 283 -32.91 -5.96 -42.36
N ARG A 284 -33.90 -6.04 -41.46
CA ARG A 284 -35.34 -6.00 -41.82
C ARG A 284 -35.74 -4.64 -42.40
N ASN A 285 -35.29 -3.55 -41.79
CA ASN A 285 -35.60 -2.20 -42.23
C ASN A 285 -34.95 -1.88 -43.58
N SER A 286 -33.71 -2.28 -43.81
CA SER A 286 -33.02 -2.17 -45.11
C SER A 286 -33.77 -2.94 -46.20
N SER A 287 -34.12 -4.20 -45.92
CA SER A 287 -34.94 -5.05 -46.81
C SER A 287 -36.29 -4.40 -47.16
N SER A 288 -36.97 -3.81 -46.18
CA SER A 288 -38.26 -3.11 -46.38
C SER A 288 -38.11 -1.76 -47.10
N THR A 289 -37.03 -1.02 -46.85
CA THR A 289 -36.74 0.28 -47.45
C THR A 289 -36.40 0.11 -48.92
N HIS A 290 -35.57 -0.87 -49.28
CA HIS A 290 -35.32 -1.21 -50.67
C HIS A 290 -36.61 -1.61 -51.40
N ARG A 291 -37.44 -2.44 -50.77
CA ARG A 291 -38.75 -2.81 -51.33
C ARG A 291 -39.67 -1.61 -51.56
N ASN A 292 -39.66 -0.63 -50.66
CA ASN A 292 -40.48 0.59 -50.78
C ASN A 292 -39.88 1.61 -51.76
N THR A 293 -38.56 1.74 -51.85
CA THR A 293 -37.88 2.59 -52.84
C THR A 293 -38.08 2.07 -54.26
N ASP A 294 -38.06 0.76 -54.47
CA ASP A 294 -38.39 0.15 -55.77
C ASP A 294 -39.84 0.45 -56.21
N LEU A 295 -40.75 0.53 -55.24
CA LEU A 295 -42.15 0.93 -55.47
C LEU A 295 -42.25 2.44 -55.76
N ASP A 296 -41.55 3.29 -55.00
CA ASP A 296 -41.59 4.74 -55.14
C ASP A 296 -40.86 5.25 -56.40
N VAL A 297 -39.76 4.59 -56.83
CA VAL A 297 -39.10 4.85 -58.11
C VAL A 297 -40.02 4.47 -59.28
N ARG A 298 -40.74 3.35 -59.16
CA ARG A 298 -41.75 2.95 -60.16
C ARG A 298 -42.88 3.98 -60.26
N ASP A 299 -43.29 4.59 -59.14
CA ASP A 299 -44.32 5.63 -59.12
C ASP A 299 -43.81 7.01 -59.56
N ARG A 300 -42.54 7.37 -59.27
CA ARG A 300 -41.90 8.61 -59.77
C ARG A 300 -41.60 8.56 -61.26
N ILE A 301 -41.21 7.41 -61.82
CA ILE A 301 -41.07 7.25 -63.28
C ILE A 301 -42.41 7.50 -63.99
N LYS A 302 -43.54 7.12 -63.37
CA LYS A 302 -44.87 7.50 -63.89
C LYS A 302 -45.13 9.01 -63.83
N LYS A 303 -44.64 9.69 -62.79
CA LYS A 303 -44.87 11.14 -62.55
C LYS A 303 -43.94 12.06 -63.35
N VAL A 304 -42.74 11.59 -63.71
CA VAL A 304 -41.74 12.35 -64.50
C VAL A 304 -42.09 12.40 -65.98
N ASN A 305 -42.89 11.46 -66.50
CA ASN A 305 -43.46 11.60 -67.85
C ASN A 305 -44.43 12.79 -67.98
N ASP A 306 -44.93 13.37 -66.87
CA ASP A 306 -45.98 14.38 -66.91
C ASP A 306 -45.48 15.85 -66.78
N ASN A 307 -44.23 16.13 -66.37
CA ASN A 307 -43.87 17.47 -65.84
C ASN A 307 -42.58 18.15 -66.34
N ASP A 308 -41.99 17.74 -67.47
CA ASP A 308 -40.83 18.47 -68.06
C ASP A 308 -41.25 19.74 -68.83
N ARG A 309 -41.58 20.84 -68.14
CA ARG A 309 -41.48 22.24 -68.64
C ARG A 309 -41.19 23.25 -67.51
N GLU A 310 -40.10 24.02 -67.69
CA GLU A 310 -39.74 25.34 -67.08
C GLU A 310 -38.72 25.47 -65.90
N SER A 311 -37.46 25.76 -66.28
CA SER A 311 -36.62 26.93 -65.89
C SER A 311 -35.84 27.06 -64.54
N ARG A 312 -34.75 27.86 -64.59
CA ARG A 312 -33.56 28.02 -63.69
C ARG A 312 -33.46 29.44 -63.05
N GLN A 313 -32.78 29.64 -61.89
CA GLN A 313 -31.73 30.68 -61.56
C GLN A 313 -31.30 30.75 -60.04
N ALA A 314 -30.09 31.33 -59.75
CA ALA A 314 -29.17 31.26 -58.55
C ALA A 314 -29.31 32.42 -57.48
N PRO A 315 -28.34 32.86 -56.59
CA PRO A 315 -27.08 32.37 -55.90
C PRO A 315 -26.92 32.77 -54.35
N ALA A 316 -25.69 32.74 -53.74
CA ALA A 316 -25.36 32.83 -52.28
C ALA A 316 -24.20 33.80 -51.82
N GLY A 317 -23.96 34.02 -50.49
CA GLY A 317 -22.72 34.65 -49.91
C GLY A 317 -22.50 34.76 -48.35
N ARG A 318 -21.20 34.75 -47.92
CA ARG A 318 -20.41 35.36 -46.76
C ARG A 318 -20.50 34.92 -45.25
N GLY A 319 -19.37 35.11 -44.48
CA GLY A 319 -19.18 34.94 -42.99
C GLY A 319 -18.07 35.85 -42.34
N PRO A 320 -17.75 35.83 -41.00
CA PRO A 320 -16.50 36.43 -40.41
C PRO A 320 -15.84 35.89 -39.06
N ALA A 321 -14.54 36.26 -38.83
CA ALA A 321 -13.64 36.69 -37.67
C ALA A 321 -13.59 36.19 -36.17
N GLY A 322 -12.42 36.38 -35.48
CA GLY A 322 -12.02 35.97 -34.09
C GLY A 322 -11.45 37.06 -33.10
N ALA A 323 -10.86 36.67 -31.93
CA ALA A 323 -10.59 37.48 -30.69
C ALA A 323 -9.16 37.40 -30.04
N SER A 324 -8.84 38.24 -29.00
CA SER A 324 -7.52 38.45 -28.31
C SER A 324 -7.57 38.54 -26.74
N THR A 325 -6.42 38.42 -26.03
CA THR A 325 -6.21 38.30 -24.55
C THR A 325 -5.17 39.30 -23.93
N VAL A 326 -5.15 39.49 -22.59
CA VAL A 326 -4.28 40.41 -21.79
C VAL A 326 -3.74 39.74 -20.49
N SER A 327 -2.55 40.14 -20.00
CA SER A 327 -1.84 39.69 -18.77
C SER A 327 -1.37 40.84 -17.85
N GLY A 328 -1.00 40.56 -16.58
CA GLY A 328 -0.33 41.49 -15.66
C GLY A 328 0.27 40.84 -14.40
N SER A 329 1.39 41.36 -13.89
CA SER A 329 2.16 40.89 -12.72
C SER A 329 2.88 42.06 -12.00
N GLY A 330 3.20 41.90 -10.69
CA GLY A 330 3.97 42.86 -9.88
C GLY A 330 4.72 42.19 -8.71
N ASP A 331 5.97 42.61 -8.49
CA ASP A 331 6.98 42.00 -7.59
C ASP A 331 7.38 42.90 -6.39
N GLY A 332 7.66 42.27 -5.23
CA GLY A 332 8.25 42.88 -4.03
C GLY A 332 9.45 42.06 -3.52
N LYS A 333 10.58 42.73 -3.22
CA LYS A 333 11.90 42.13 -2.92
C LYS A 333 12.00 41.47 -1.53
N ARG A 334 12.29 40.16 -1.45
CA ARG A 334 12.71 39.40 -0.25
C ARG A 334 14.24 39.16 -0.26
N LYS A 335 14.88 39.11 0.92
CA LYS A 335 16.31 38.73 1.11
C LYS A 335 16.57 37.32 0.55
N PRO A 336 17.77 37.01 0.04
CA PRO A 336 18.08 35.68 -0.47
C PRO A 336 18.09 34.66 0.68
N PRO A 337 17.48 33.48 0.50
CA PRO A 337 17.46 32.44 1.54
C PRO A 337 18.86 31.85 1.77
N ARG A 338 19.12 31.38 3.00
CA ARG A 338 20.36 30.65 3.34
C ARG A 338 20.27 29.20 2.83
N LEU A 339 21.22 28.79 2.01
CA LEU A 339 21.24 27.47 1.37
C LEU A 339 21.92 26.36 2.20
N THR A 340 22.70 26.72 3.23
CA THR A 340 23.41 25.75 4.07
C THR A 340 22.60 25.35 5.31
N PRO A 341 22.80 24.14 5.86
CA PRO A 341 22.22 23.74 7.14
C PRO A 341 22.60 24.69 8.27
N ASP A 342 21.72 24.83 9.25
CA ASP A 342 22.01 25.57 10.47
C ASP A 342 22.98 24.79 11.36
N SER A 343 23.72 25.50 12.20
CA SER A 343 24.55 24.87 13.22
C SER A 343 23.65 24.19 14.28
N LEU A 344 23.96 22.92 14.59
CA LEU A 344 23.29 22.14 15.63
C LEU A 344 23.38 22.82 17.01
N LEU A 345 24.33 23.74 17.20
CA LEU A 345 24.45 24.59 18.38
C LEU A 345 23.15 25.30 18.77
N LYS A 346 22.27 25.62 17.80
CA LYS A 346 20.98 26.23 18.09
C LYS A 346 20.11 25.38 19.01
N ALA A 347 20.26 24.05 18.99
CA ALA A 347 19.47 23.14 19.82
C ALA A 347 19.77 23.28 21.32
N LYS A 348 20.92 23.85 21.71
CA LYS A 348 21.24 24.15 23.12
C LYS A 348 20.38 25.26 23.73
N ASN A 349 19.78 26.10 22.89
CA ASN A 349 18.98 27.22 23.38
C ASN A 349 17.69 26.73 24.07
N ASP A 350 17.16 25.59 23.61
CA ASP A 350 15.98 24.95 24.21
C ASP A 350 16.07 23.42 24.04
N PRO A 351 16.88 22.73 24.87
CA PRO A 351 17.06 21.28 24.78
C PRO A 351 15.75 20.51 24.99
N ARG A 352 14.79 21.11 25.71
CA ARG A 352 13.49 20.50 25.99
C ARG A 352 12.65 20.45 24.73
N LYS A 353 12.51 21.57 24.03
CA LYS A 353 11.79 21.65 22.76
C LYS A 353 12.37 20.69 21.72
N GLU A 354 13.69 20.68 21.58
CA GLU A 354 14.36 19.87 20.55
C GLU A 354 14.46 18.38 20.93
N GLY A 355 14.44 18.04 22.22
CA GLY A 355 14.58 16.67 22.72
C GLY A 355 13.27 15.90 22.92
N THR A 356 12.11 16.56 22.79
CA THR A 356 10.80 15.93 23.04
C THR A 356 10.47 14.91 21.94
N PRO A 357 10.25 13.62 22.28
CA PRO A 357 9.94 12.57 21.31
C PRO A 357 8.65 12.80 20.53
N GLN A 358 8.61 12.32 19.28
CA GLN A 358 7.42 12.48 18.43
C GLN A 358 6.20 11.67 18.93
N ASP A 359 6.42 10.52 19.56
CA ASP A 359 5.33 9.63 20.05
C ASP A 359 4.52 10.22 21.21
N GLY A 360 5.04 11.25 21.88
CA GLY A 360 4.37 11.92 23.01
C GLY A 360 3.67 13.24 22.67
N LYS A 361 3.75 13.69 21.41
CA LYS A 361 3.24 15.01 21.02
C LYS A 361 1.71 14.99 20.76
N PRO A 362 1.01 16.09 21.08
CA PRO A 362 -0.44 16.22 20.86
C PRO A 362 -0.78 16.53 19.40
N TRP A 363 -0.65 15.53 18.52
CA TRP A 363 -0.90 15.67 17.09
C TRP A 363 -2.36 15.98 16.74
N CYS A 364 -2.56 16.91 15.80
CA CYS A 364 -3.83 17.27 15.19
C CYS A 364 -3.71 17.30 13.66
N GLY A 365 -4.80 16.99 12.95
CA GLY A 365 -4.83 17.02 11.48
C GLY A 365 -3.82 16.07 10.82
N ASP A 366 -3.17 16.54 9.76
CA ASP A 366 -2.05 15.87 9.08
C ASP A 366 -0.72 16.42 9.63
N PRO A 367 0.10 15.62 10.30
CA PRO A 367 0.36 15.82 11.72
C PRO A 367 0.98 17.18 12.07
N VAL A 368 0.22 17.98 12.81
CA VAL A 368 0.66 19.24 13.42
C VAL A 368 0.63 19.09 14.93
N ASP A 369 1.74 19.42 15.60
CA ASP A 369 1.81 19.43 17.06
C ASP A 369 0.95 20.58 17.61
N ALA A 370 -0.10 20.28 18.37
CA ALA A 370 -0.98 21.30 18.94
C ALA A 370 -0.27 22.23 19.94
N ALA A 371 0.83 21.79 20.56
CA ALA A 371 1.56 22.61 21.53
C ALA A 371 2.46 23.65 20.84
N THR A 372 3.13 23.26 19.76
CA THR A 372 4.15 24.09 19.10
C THR A 372 3.72 24.65 17.74
N GLY A 373 2.73 24.04 17.10
CA GLY A 373 2.33 24.30 15.71
C GLY A 373 3.32 23.79 14.66
N GLU A 374 4.29 22.96 15.08
CA GLU A 374 5.24 22.33 14.17
C GLU A 374 4.54 21.23 13.34
N MET A 375 4.68 21.32 12.01
CA MET A 375 4.33 20.24 11.10
C MET A 375 5.41 19.16 11.13
N TYR A 376 5.00 17.90 11.24
CA TYR A 376 5.84 16.70 11.17
C TYR A 376 5.37 15.82 10.02
N LEU A 377 6.29 15.43 9.13
CA LEU A 377 6.00 14.52 8.02
C LEU A 377 7.05 13.40 7.98
N PRO A 378 6.77 12.24 8.59
CA PRO A 378 7.63 11.06 8.51
C PRO A 378 7.46 10.36 7.16
N GLN A 379 8.55 9.84 6.62
CA GLN A 379 8.59 9.05 5.40
C GLN A 379 9.53 7.85 5.61
N THR A 380 9.07 6.66 5.26
CA THR A 380 9.93 5.47 5.18
C THR A 380 10.36 5.31 3.73
N ASP A 381 11.65 5.46 3.46
CA ASP A 381 12.19 5.29 2.11
C ASP A 381 12.37 3.80 1.81
N LEU A 382 12.96 3.03 2.72
CA LEU A 382 13.15 1.59 2.54
C LEU A 382 13.03 0.83 3.85
N SER A 383 12.34 -0.31 3.83
CA SER A 383 12.22 -1.21 4.98
C SER A 383 12.43 -2.63 4.50
N LEU A 384 13.53 -3.25 4.92
CA LEU A 384 13.82 -4.66 4.68
C LEU A 384 13.69 -5.42 6.02
N PRO A 385 12.89 -6.50 6.06
CA PRO A 385 12.57 -7.20 7.29
C PRO A 385 13.75 -8.02 7.80
N GLY A 386 13.76 -8.27 9.10
CA GLY A 386 14.74 -9.10 9.79
C GLY A 386 14.60 -8.91 11.30
N VAL A 387 15.31 -9.71 12.11
CA VAL A 387 15.31 -9.55 13.58
C VAL A 387 15.72 -8.13 13.96
N LEU A 388 16.78 -7.63 13.32
CA LEU A 388 17.09 -6.20 13.25
C LEU A 388 16.70 -5.71 11.84
N PRO A 389 15.53 -5.09 11.66
CA PRO A 389 15.13 -4.65 10.32
C PRO A 389 16.05 -3.52 9.82
N LEU A 390 16.42 -3.55 8.54
CA LEU A 390 17.09 -2.44 7.88
C LEU A 390 16.01 -1.44 7.46
N VAL A 391 15.91 -0.33 8.19
CA VAL A 391 14.97 0.75 7.91
C VAL A 391 15.74 2.02 7.59
N LEU A 392 15.48 2.59 6.41
CA LEU A 392 15.91 3.93 6.03
C LEU A 392 14.67 4.83 6.05
N SER A 393 14.71 5.81 6.93
CA SER A 393 13.62 6.76 7.12
C SER A 393 14.13 8.19 7.07
N ARG A 394 13.20 9.10 6.85
CA ARG A 394 13.42 10.53 6.93
C ARG A 394 12.18 11.23 7.48
N SER A 395 12.40 12.35 8.14
CA SER A 395 11.35 13.12 8.77
C SER A 395 11.54 14.59 8.46
N HIS A 396 10.51 15.22 7.88
CA HIS A 396 10.47 16.67 7.75
C HIS A 396 9.85 17.28 9.01
N LEU A 397 10.48 18.33 9.52
CA LEU A 397 9.88 19.19 10.54
C LEU A 397 9.97 20.64 10.07
N SER A 398 8.85 21.35 10.18
CA SER A 398 8.78 22.75 9.73
C SER A 398 9.83 23.66 10.40
N ASN A 399 10.31 23.37 11.61
CA ASN A 399 11.36 24.15 12.28
C ASN A 399 12.76 23.52 12.28
N TYR A 400 12.92 22.30 11.78
CA TYR A 400 14.22 21.61 11.76
C TYR A 400 15.10 22.12 10.60
N ARG A 401 16.36 22.47 10.87
CA ARG A 401 17.29 23.01 9.85
C ARG A 401 18.66 22.34 9.84
N PHE A 402 18.77 21.15 10.44
CA PHE A 402 20.05 20.45 10.66
C PHE A 402 20.32 19.31 9.66
N GLY A 403 19.49 19.15 8.62
CA GLY A 403 19.60 18.08 7.62
C GLY A 403 20.70 18.30 6.60
N HIS A 404 21.30 17.23 6.06
CA HIS A 404 22.35 17.31 5.03
C HIS A 404 21.90 16.64 3.72
N TRP A 405 21.59 15.35 3.77
CA TRP A 405 21.53 14.51 2.56
C TRP A 405 20.24 14.70 1.74
N TYR A 406 19.12 14.97 2.40
CA TYR A 406 17.80 15.19 1.77
C TYR A 406 17.38 16.68 1.78
N GLY A 407 18.30 17.58 2.11
CA GLY A 407 18.02 19.00 2.29
C GLY A 407 17.92 19.39 3.77
N ARG A 408 18.02 20.71 4.03
CA ARG A 408 18.21 21.25 5.39
C ARG A 408 17.06 20.95 6.35
N SER A 409 15.85 20.77 5.83
CA SER A 409 14.63 20.55 6.61
C SER A 409 14.28 19.08 6.86
N TRP A 410 15.14 18.15 6.47
CA TRP A 410 14.90 16.72 6.60
C TRP A 410 15.92 16.10 7.56
N ALA A 411 15.44 15.46 8.62
CA ALA A 411 16.20 14.49 9.38
C ALA A 411 16.12 13.12 8.68
N SER A 412 17.13 12.27 8.83
CA SER A 412 17.10 10.92 8.26
C SER A 412 18.04 9.97 8.99
N THR A 413 17.85 8.67 8.78
CA THR A 413 18.78 7.63 9.27
C THR A 413 20.21 7.87 8.74
N LEU A 414 20.35 8.43 7.53
CA LEU A 414 21.65 8.78 6.95
C LEU A 414 22.21 10.11 7.51
N ASP A 415 21.37 10.98 8.08
CA ASP A 415 21.77 12.25 8.69
C ASP A 415 22.12 12.11 10.18
N GLU A 416 21.88 10.93 10.78
CA GLU A 416 22.07 10.68 12.20
C GLU A 416 23.56 10.80 12.59
N ARG A 417 23.85 11.65 13.58
CA ARG A 417 25.22 11.99 13.96
C ARG A 417 25.34 12.57 15.36
N LEU A 418 26.52 12.39 15.95
CA LEU A 418 26.98 13.11 17.14
C LEU A 418 27.89 14.26 16.73
N GLN A 419 27.60 15.47 17.18
CA GLN A 419 28.45 16.65 17.01
C GLN A 419 29.10 16.99 18.35
N ILE A 420 30.43 16.98 18.39
CA ILE A 420 31.24 17.26 19.57
C ILE A 420 31.70 18.70 19.52
N GLU A 421 31.39 19.44 20.57
CA GLU A 421 31.71 20.85 20.69
C GLU A 421 33.08 21.05 21.34
N GLY A 422 33.77 22.14 20.97
CA GLY A 422 35.09 22.47 21.53
C GLY A 422 35.10 22.71 23.04
N ASN A 423 33.92 22.86 23.67
CA ASN A 423 33.76 22.95 25.12
C ASN A 423 33.56 21.58 25.81
N GLY A 424 33.64 20.47 25.06
CA GLY A 424 33.53 19.11 25.58
C GLY A 424 32.10 18.62 25.79
N SER A 425 31.07 19.29 25.26
CA SER A 425 29.69 18.79 25.20
C SER A 425 29.40 18.10 23.87
N ALA A 426 28.33 17.29 23.80
CA ALA A 426 27.94 16.62 22.56
C ALA A 426 26.46 16.80 22.28
N LEU A 427 26.10 16.87 20.99
CA LEU A 427 24.73 16.96 20.52
C LEU A 427 24.47 15.81 19.55
N TRP A 428 23.38 15.10 19.75
CA TRP A 428 23.00 14.00 18.87
C TRP A 428 21.76 14.36 18.08
N ALA A 429 21.92 14.59 16.78
CA ALA A 429 20.81 14.76 15.85
C ALA A 429 20.30 13.38 15.43
N ARG A 430 19.03 13.11 15.69
CA ARG A 430 18.39 11.79 15.50
C ARG A 430 17.56 11.75 14.21
N GLU A 431 17.29 10.55 13.72
CA GLU A 431 16.49 10.32 12.51
C GLU A 431 15.06 10.87 12.59
N ASP A 432 14.49 10.94 13.79
CA ASP A 432 13.15 11.46 14.08
C ASP A 432 13.08 13.00 14.18
N GLY A 433 14.22 13.67 13.93
CA GLY A 433 14.37 15.12 14.02
C GLY A 433 14.56 15.68 15.42
N THR A 434 14.56 14.84 16.46
CA THR A 434 14.93 15.28 17.80
C THR A 434 16.43 15.47 17.94
N THR A 435 16.84 16.36 18.84
CA THR A 435 18.25 16.58 19.18
C THR A 435 18.46 16.40 20.68
N LEU A 436 19.34 15.46 21.06
CA LEU A 436 19.69 15.23 22.46
C LEU A 436 20.99 15.94 22.81
N VAL A 437 20.97 16.73 23.89
CA VAL A 437 22.13 17.50 24.36
C VAL A 437 22.76 16.79 25.56
N TYR A 438 24.01 16.36 25.40
CA TYR A 438 24.84 15.82 26.46
C TYR A 438 25.71 16.92 27.05
N PRO A 439 25.65 17.15 28.38
CA PRO A 439 26.33 18.29 29.01
C PRO A 439 27.86 18.19 28.93
N ARG A 440 28.40 16.98 28.77
CA ARG A 440 29.83 16.68 28.68
C ARG A 440 30.07 15.35 27.95
N LEU A 441 31.30 15.09 27.54
CA LEU A 441 31.70 13.79 27.00
C LEU A 441 31.91 12.75 28.13
N PRO A 442 31.60 11.47 27.85
CA PRO A 442 31.96 10.36 28.72
C PRO A 442 33.48 10.13 28.79
N ARG A 443 33.94 9.67 29.96
CA ARG A 443 35.32 9.21 30.16
C ARG A 443 35.55 7.83 29.55
N THR A 444 36.82 7.46 29.35
CA THR A 444 37.23 6.18 28.74
C THR A 444 37.10 4.97 29.68
N ASP A 445 36.57 5.15 30.89
CA ASP A 445 36.36 4.09 31.90
C ASP A 445 34.96 3.46 31.83
N GLY A 446 34.22 3.70 30.76
CA GLY A 446 32.86 3.20 30.58
C GLY A 446 31.80 4.05 31.29
N GLU A 447 32.13 5.29 31.66
CA GLU A 447 31.17 6.23 32.23
C GLU A 447 29.98 6.48 31.28
N GLU A 448 28.77 6.39 31.82
CA GLU A 448 27.54 6.79 31.15
C GLU A 448 27.23 8.26 31.40
N VAL A 449 27.02 9.03 30.33
CA VAL A 449 26.55 10.41 30.40
C VAL A 449 25.16 10.52 29.81
N TRP A 450 24.22 11.03 30.61
CA TRP A 450 22.83 11.16 30.23
C TRP A 450 22.54 12.50 29.52
N PRO A 451 21.55 12.54 28.62
CA PRO A 451 21.12 13.79 28.00
C PRO A 451 20.38 14.65 29.04
N GLN A 452 20.41 15.97 28.80
CA GLN A 452 19.74 16.96 29.66
C GLN A 452 18.21 16.80 29.61
N GLU A 453 17.67 16.54 28.42
CA GLU A 453 16.25 16.45 28.09
C GLU A 453 16.00 15.32 27.10
N GLY A 454 14.74 14.88 26.99
CA GLY A 454 14.32 13.83 26.05
C GLY A 454 14.56 12.40 26.56
N PRO A 455 14.54 11.40 25.65
CA PRO A 455 14.75 10.00 25.99
C PRO A 455 16.03 9.75 26.76
N ARG A 456 15.94 8.89 27.77
CA ARG A 456 17.05 8.52 28.66
C ARG A 456 17.97 7.53 27.97
N LEU A 457 18.80 8.05 27.08
CA LEU A 457 19.72 7.28 26.26
C LEU A 457 21.17 7.68 26.64
N PRO A 458 21.91 6.85 27.40
CA PRO A 458 23.24 7.23 27.87
C PRO A 458 24.28 7.16 26.74
N LEU A 459 25.15 8.16 26.69
CA LEU A 459 26.33 8.20 25.84
C LEU A 459 27.53 7.60 26.57
N VAL A 460 28.22 6.67 25.92
CA VAL A 460 29.46 6.05 26.40
C VAL A 460 30.59 6.22 25.39
N ARG A 461 31.83 6.28 25.89
CA ARG A 461 33.03 6.36 25.06
C ARG A 461 33.55 4.97 24.75
N LEU A 462 33.87 4.69 23.49
CA LEU A 462 34.37 3.38 23.04
C LEU A 462 35.88 3.36 22.79
N ASP A 463 36.49 4.51 22.56
CA ASP A 463 37.89 4.61 22.19
C ASP A 463 38.83 4.57 23.42
N ALA A 464 40.01 3.98 23.25
CA ALA A 464 41.03 3.91 24.28
C ALA A 464 41.75 5.26 24.42
N ALA A 465 42.24 5.58 25.63
CA ALA A 465 42.99 6.81 25.87
C ALA A 465 44.19 6.92 24.89
N GLY A 466 44.24 8.01 24.11
CA GLY A 466 45.31 8.29 23.15
C GLY A 466 45.07 7.79 21.71
N THR A 467 43.84 7.39 21.36
CA THR A 467 43.44 7.16 19.97
C THR A 467 43.08 8.47 19.26
N ASP A 468 43.44 8.58 17.97
CA ASP A 468 43.27 9.81 17.19
C ASP A 468 41.84 10.03 16.66
N THR A 469 41.00 8.98 16.64
CA THR A 469 39.61 9.05 16.17
C THR A 469 38.63 8.77 17.31
N PRO A 470 37.75 9.73 17.65
CA PRO A 470 36.80 9.53 18.73
C PRO A 470 35.68 8.57 18.29
N ALA A 471 35.32 7.64 19.18
CA ALA A 471 34.24 6.68 18.95
C ALA A 471 33.31 6.62 20.16
N PHE A 472 32.00 6.68 19.91
CA PHE A 472 30.98 6.68 20.94
C PHE A 472 29.92 5.65 20.66
N ALA A 473 29.21 5.25 21.70
CA ALA A 473 27.98 4.48 21.55
C ALA A 473 26.87 5.03 22.44
N VAL A 474 25.65 4.77 21.98
CA VAL A 474 24.44 4.92 22.78
C VAL A 474 23.74 3.58 22.81
N ARG A 475 23.49 3.06 24.03
CA ARG A 475 22.71 1.84 24.24
C ARG A 475 21.33 2.22 24.75
N ASP A 476 20.30 1.81 24.02
CA ASP A 476 18.92 1.93 24.47
C ASP A 476 18.65 0.87 25.55
N PRO A 477 18.33 1.27 26.81
CA PRO A 477 18.16 0.35 27.91
C PRO A 477 16.87 -0.49 27.83
N TYR A 478 15.91 -0.14 26.96
CA TYR A 478 14.65 -0.87 26.78
C TYR A 478 14.69 -1.82 25.58
N SER A 479 15.26 -1.37 24.46
CA SER A 479 15.38 -2.24 23.28
C SER A 479 16.65 -3.09 23.29
N GLY A 480 17.67 -2.68 24.04
CA GLY A 480 19.02 -3.28 24.02
C GLY A 480 19.83 -2.88 22.78
N ARG A 481 19.24 -2.14 21.83
CA ARG A 481 19.91 -1.71 20.60
C ARG A 481 21.02 -0.73 20.92
N THR A 482 22.14 -0.87 20.20
CA THR A 482 23.31 -0.01 20.33
C THR A 482 23.51 0.75 19.03
N ARG A 483 23.69 2.06 19.12
CA ARG A 483 24.12 2.90 18.00
C ARG A 483 25.55 3.33 18.22
N ARG A 484 26.40 3.12 17.23
CA ARG A 484 27.82 3.44 17.25
C ARG A 484 28.11 4.63 16.33
N PHE A 485 28.86 5.59 16.85
CA PHE A 485 29.23 6.82 16.16
C PHE A 485 30.75 6.92 16.05
N ALA A 486 31.24 7.22 14.86
CA ALA A 486 32.67 7.42 14.59
C ALA A 486 32.88 8.48 13.50
N SER A 487 34.07 9.07 13.45
CA SER A 487 34.48 9.96 12.35
C SER A 487 35.37 9.20 11.37
N ALA A 488 35.22 9.41 10.06
CA ALA A 488 36.02 8.71 9.05
C ALA A 488 37.50 9.13 9.00
N ALA A 489 37.82 10.34 9.46
CA ALA A 489 39.18 10.87 9.47
C ALA A 489 39.53 11.47 10.85
N PRO A 490 40.80 11.37 11.31
CA PRO A 490 41.23 12.07 12.51
C PRO A 490 41.07 13.58 12.32
N PRO A 491 40.48 14.30 13.29
CA PRO A 491 40.30 15.74 13.16
C PRO A 491 41.66 16.44 13.05
N ALA A 492 41.75 17.50 12.25
CA ALA A 492 42.98 18.26 12.04
C ALA A 492 43.55 18.87 13.34
N SER A 493 42.70 19.05 14.36
CA SER A 493 43.03 19.39 15.74
C SER A 493 41.86 18.99 16.67
N VAL A 494 42.15 18.58 17.91
CA VAL A 494 41.12 18.35 18.96
C VAL A 494 40.40 19.66 19.37
N PHE A 495 40.93 20.82 18.95
CA PHE A 495 40.37 22.15 19.20
C PHE A 495 39.70 22.79 17.96
N ASP A 496 39.59 22.06 16.85
CA ASP A 496 38.85 22.51 15.66
C ASP A 496 37.33 22.47 15.94
N PRO A 497 36.53 23.46 15.50
CA PRO A 497 35.13 23.57 15.89
C PRO A 497 34.29 22.45 15.25
N ALA A 498 33.57 21.72 16.10
CA ALA A 498 32.55 20.71 15.76
C ALA A 498 33.07 19.43 15.06
N VAL A 499 33.69 18.51 15.81
CA VAL A 499 33.96 17.15 15.30
C VAL A 499 32.63 16.44 15.08
N VAL A 500 32.40 15.93 13.88
CA VAL A 500 31.20 15.16 13.53
C VAL A 500 31.54 13.67 13.53
N CYS A 501 30.82 12.92 14.34
CA CYS A 501 30.83 11.46 14.35
C CYS A 501 29.50 10.96 13.77
N TRP A 502 29.54 10.42 12.56
CA TRP A 502 28.36 9.87 11.91
C TRP A 502 27.96 8.53 12.51
N LEU A 503 26.68 8.20 12.42
CA LEU A 503 26.22 6.85 12.70
C LEU A 503 26.93 5.88 11.75
N GLU A 504 27.67 4.94 12.34
CA GLU A 504 28.44 3.90 11.64
C GLU A 504 27.67 2.57 11.65
N GLN A 505 27.07 2.23 12.79
CA GLN A 505 26.44 0.93 12.98
C GLN A 505 25.27 1.02 13.97
N VAL A 506 24.18 0.33 13.64
CA VAL A 506 23.12 -0.06 14.58
C VAL A 506 23.25 -1.55 14.83
N ALA A 507 23.32 -1.97 16.08
CA ALA A 507 23.42 -3.37 16.47
C ALA A 507 22.33 -3.74 17.48
N ASP A 508 21.88 -4.98 17.47
CA ASP A 508 21.04 -5.55 18.51
C ASP A 508 21.86 -6.41 19.50
N PRO A 509 21.27 -6.88 20.62
CA PRO A 509 21.94 -7.79 21.56
C PRO A 509 22.27 -9.18 21.00
N HIS A 510 21.81 -9.52 19.80
CA HIS A 510 21.93 -10.84 19.18
C HIS A 510 23.06 -10.89 18.14
N GLY A 511 23.74 -9.76 17.92
CA GLY A 511 24.86 -9.66 16.97
C GLY A 511 24.43 -9.32 15.55
N ASN A 512 23.15 -8.97 15.33
CA ASN A 512 22.74 -8.42 14.05
C ASN A 512 23.17 -6.97 13.94
N THR A 513 23.59 -6.55 12.74
CA THR A 513 24.08 -5.20 12.47
C THR A 513 23.46 -4.61 11.21
N VAL A 514 23.25 -3.30 11.25
CA VAL A 514 23.01 -2.43 10.09
C VAL A 514 24.14 -1.42 10.06
N ASP A 515 25.02 -1.56 9.08
CA ASP A 515 26.24 -0.77 8.91
C ASP A 515 26.06 0.29 7.81
N ILE A 516 26.35 1.55 8.12
CA ILE A 516 26.33 2.66 7.16
C ILE A 516 27.75 2.89 6.65
N VAL A 517 27.98 2.52 5.40
CA VAL A 517 29.28 2.65 4.74
C VAL A 517 29.40 4.04 4.13
N ARG A 518 30.47 4.74 4.50
CA ARG A 518 30.82 6.08 4.00
C ARG A 518 32.19 6.08 3.32
N ASP A 519 32.40 7.03 2.43
CA ASP A 519 33.71 7.27 1.83
C ASP A 519 34.60 8.16 2.73
N THR A 520 35.76 8.57 2.21
CA THR A 520 36.73 9.40 2.95
C THR A 520 36.24 10.83 3.22
N ASP A 521 35.20 11.28 2.53
CA ASP A 521 34.57 12.60 2.71
C ASP A 521 33.28 12.49 3.55
N ASP A 522 33.10 11.37 4.28
CA ASP A 522 31.93 11.03 5.08
C ASP A 522 30.60 10.92 4.28
N VAL A 523 30.67 10.76 2.95
CA VAL A 523 29.49 10.64 2.09
C VAL A 523 28.96 9.21 2.14
N PRO A 524 27.65 8.98 2.38
CA PRO A 524 27.09 7.64 2.44
C PRO A 524 27.09 6.99 1.06
N THR A 525 27.59 5.76 0.98
CA THR A 525 27.71 4.99 -0.27
C THR A 525 26.93 3.68 -0.24
N ALA A 526 26.75 3.08 0.93
CA ALA A 526 25.91 1.88 1.09
C ALA A 526 25.41 1.71 2.53
N VAL A 527 24.36 0.91 2.68
CA VAL A 527 23.90 0.37 3.97
C VAL A 527 23.89 -1.15 3.86
N VAL A 528 24.58 -1.83 4.78
CA VAL A 528 24.80 -3.27 4.77
C VAL A 528 24.15 -3.88 6.01
N HIS A 529 23.37 -4.95 5.82
CA HIS A 529 22.77 -5.70 6.90
C HIS A 529 23.52 -7.02 7.11
N SER A 530 23.73 -7.43 8.36
CA SER A 530 24.36 -8.72 8.70
C SER A 530 23.61 -9.93 8.12
N GLY A 531 22.30 -9.80 7.90
CA GLY A 531 21.47 -10.81 7.23
C GLY A 531 21.62 -10.89 5.71
N GLY A 532 22.49 -10.08 5.10
CA GLY A 532 22.86 -10.17 3.68
C GLY A 532 22.28 -9.08 2.77
N TYR A 533 21.46 -8.16 3.30
CA TYR A 533 20.98 -7.02 2.51
C TYR A 533 22.10 -6.03 2.24
N ARG A 534 22.12 -5.48 1.02
CA ARG A 534 22.97 -4.36 0.67
C ARG A 534 22.18 -3.34 -0.15
N VAL A 535 22.07 -2.15 0.39
CA VAL A 535 21.45 -0.98 -0.23
C VAL A 535 22.57 -0.05 -0.67
N GLU A 536 22.69 0.20 -1.96
CA GLU A 536 23.59 1.21 -2.52
C GLU A 536 22.92 2.57 -2.48
N VAL A 537 23.67 3.59 -2.07
CA VAL A 537 23.21 4.98 -1.95
C VAL A 537 23.85 5.79 -3.07
N ASP A 538 23.04 6.28 -4.00
CA ASP A 538 23.49 7.16 -5.07
C ASP A 538 23.50 8.60 -4.57
N THR A 539 24.61 9.31 -4.78
CA THR A 539 24.75 10.72 -4.40
C THR A 539 25.24 11.57 -5.57
N ALA A 540 24.87 12.85 -5.57
CA ALA A 540 25.34 13.83 -6.55
C ALA A 540 25.51 15.20 -5.90
N ARG A 541 26.45 15.99 -6.45
CA ARG A 541 26.58 17.40 -6.10
C ARG A 541 25.55 18.21 -6.90
N LEU A 542 24.57 18.80 -6.21
CA LEU A 542 23.44 19.49 -6.83
C LEU A 542 23.35 20.94 -6.34
N GLY A 543 22.57 21.74 -7.06
CA GLY A 543 22.23 23.11 -6.66
C GLY A 543 23.38 24.14 -6.79
N PRO A 544 23.06 25.44 -6.61
CA PRO A 544 24.03 26.52 -6.54
C PRO A 544 24.83 26.54 -5.24
N ASP A 545 24.37 25.84 -4.19
CA ASP A 545 25.12 25.57 -2.96
C ASP A 545 26.24 24.53 -3.16
N GLY A 546 26.12 23.71 -4.22
CA GLY A 546 27.10 22.69 -4.56
C GLY A 546 27.23 21.66 -3.45
N LEU A 547 26.18 21.39 -2.67
CA LEU A 547 26.21 20.37 -1.64
C LEU A 547 25.89 18.98 -2.22
N ILE A 548 26.35 17.93 -1.54
CA ILE A 548 26.07 16.55 -1.92
C ILE A 548 24.67 16.17 -1.41
N ARG A 549 23.88 15.54 -2.27
CA ARG A 549 22.53 15.06 -1.98
C ARG A 549 22.38 13.60 -2.38
N VAL A 550 21.51 12.88 -1.67
CA VAL A 550 21.14 11.51 -2.05
C VAL A 550 20.14 11.58 -3.21
N THR A 551 20.46 10.94 -4.33
CA THR A 551 19.67 10.95 -5.57
C THR A 551 18.96 9.63 -5.84
N GLY A 552 19.34 8.55 -5.15
CA GLY A 552 18.61 7.28 -5.26
C GLY A 552 19.09 6.22 -4.30
N LEU A 553 18.26 5.19 -4.15
CA LEU A 553 18.56 3.97 -3.40
C LEU A 553 18.42 2.77 -4.34
N SER A 554 19.36 1.85 -4.29
CA SER A 554 19.35 0.62 -5.10
C SER A 554 19.60 -0.62 -4.25
N VAL A 555 18.85 -1.70 -4.47
CA VAL A 555 19.04 -2.99 -3.78
C VAL A 555 19.69 -3.99 -4.74
N ARG A 556 20.51 -4.89 -4.20
CA ARG A 556 21.10 -6.01 -4.96
C ARG A 556 20.25 -7.27 -4.84
N ASP A 557 19.70 -7.72 -5.96
CA ASP A 557 18.96 -8.99 -6.09
C ASP A 557 19.45 -9.74 -7.34
N GLY A 558 20.65 -10.33 -7.27
CA GLY A 558 21.40 -10.87 -8.42
C GLY A 558 21.91 -9.82 -9.43
N ARG A 559 21.20 -8.69 -9.54
CA ARG A 559 21.54 -7.47 -10.27
C ARG A 559 21.20 -6.24 -9.41
N ARG A 560 21.72 -5.08 -9.80
CA ARG A 560 21.37 -3.78 -9.20
C ARG A 560 19.97 -3.37 -9.64
N VAL A 561 19.09 -3.05 -8.69
CA VAL A 561 17.72 -2.58 -8.93
C VAL A 561 17.51 -1.27 -8.18
N GLN A 562 17.27 -0.17 -8.90
CA GLN A 562 16.92 1.11 -8.28
C GLN A 562 15.50 1.05 -7.73
N VAL A 563 15.33 1.29 -6.43
CA VAL A 563 14.04 1.25 -5.73
C VAL A 563 13.44 2.63 -5.54
N LEU A 564 14.29 3.65 -5.38
CA LEU A 564 13.88 5.03 -5.19
C LEU A 564 14.83 5.98 -5.92
N SER A 565 14.26 7.10 -6.37
CA SER A 565 14.99 8.25 -6.91
C SER A 565 14.44 9.56 -6.32
N TYR A 566 15.32 10.54 -6.16
CA TYR A 566 15.03 11.81 -5.51
C TYR A 566 15.43 12.98 -6.41
N THR A 567 14.61 14.03 -6.42
CA THR A 567 14.92 15.28 -7.14
C THR A 567 14.84 16.48 -6.20
N TYR A 568 15.59 17.53 -6.56
CA TYR A 568 15.75 18.73 -5.75
C TYR A 568 15.58 19.98 -6.61
N ASP A 569 15.14 21.08 -6.00
CA ASP A 569 15.13 22.38 -6.65
C ASP A 569 16.49 23.10 -6.54
N GLY A 570 16.55 24.32 -7.07
CA GLY A 570 17.74 25.18 -6.98
C GLY A 570 18.04 25.70 -5.58
N MET A 571 17.19 25.46 -4.59
CA MET A 571 17.45 25.77 -3.18
C MET A 571 17.98 24.56 -2.42
N GLY A 572 18.03 23.39 -3.07
CA GLY A 572 18.45 22.13 -2.48
C GLY A 572 17.34 21.45 -1.67
N ASP A 573 16.09 21.88 -1.82
CA ASP A 573 14.91 21.30 -1.18
C ASP A 573 14.39 20.11 -2.00
N LEU A 574 14.01 19.02 -1.33
CA LEU A 574 13.56 17.78 -1.96
C LEU A 574 12.19 17.96 -2.64
N THR A 575 12.15 18.03 -3.96
CA THR A 575 10.92 18.30 -4.73
C THR A 575 10.13 17.06 -5.11
N SER A 576 10.78 15.92 -5.32
CA SER A 576 10.05 14.69 -5.64
C SER A 576 10.75 13.41 -5.24
N VAL A 577 9.95 12.38 -5.00
CA VAL A 577 10.39 11.01 -4.73
C VAL A 577 9.63 10.07 -5.64
N THR A 578 10.36 9.28 -6.42
CA THR A 578 9.79 8.34 -7.38
C THR A 578 10.25 6.93 -7.04
N ASN A 579 9.30 6.06 -6.75
CA ASN A 579 9.54 4.63 -6.52
C ASN A 579 9.51 3.84 -7.85
N SER A 580 9.55 2.51 -7.74
CA SER A 580 9.47 1.61 -8.91
C SER A 580 8.16 1.71 -9.71
N GLY A 581 7.11 2.34 -9.18
CA GLY A 581 5.85 2.62 -9.88
C GLY A 581 5.91 3.79 -10.86
N GLY A 582 6.99 4.58 -10.83
CA GLY A 582 7.26 5.64 -11.82
C GLY A 582 6.47 6.96 -11.63
N LEU A 583 5.41 6.96 -10.80
CA LEU A 583 4.70 8.18 -10.42
C LEU A 583 5.35 8.81 -9.18
N PRO A 584 5.62 10.13 -9.18
CA PRO A 584 6.30 10.79 -8.06
C PRO A 584 5.35 11.30 -6.98
N LEU A 585 5.74 11.13 -5.72
CA LEU A 585 5.32 11.97 -4.60
C LEU A 585 6.05 13.32 -4.73
N ARG A 586 5.33 14.45 -4.65
CA ARG A 586 5.90 15.79 -4.85
C ARG A 586 5.74 16.68 -3.62
N PHE A 587 6.70 17.56 -3.40
CA PHE A 587 6.69 18.56 -2.33
C PHE A 587 6.87 19.97 -2.88
N THR A 588 6.22 20.95 -2.25
CA THR A 588 6.50 22.38 -2.45
C THR A 588 6.94 23.01 -1.15
N TYR A 589 7.73 24.07 -1.24
CA TYR A 589 8.33 24.74 -0.09
C TYR A 589 8.13 26.24 -0.15
N ASP A 590 8.17 26.87 1.02
CA ASP A 590 8.36 28.32 1.12
C ASP A 590 9.84 28.71 1.16
N GLY A 591 10.11 30.01 1.23
CA GLY A 591 11.48 30.53 1.28
C GLY A 591 12.29 30.16 2.52
N GLU A 592 11.66 29.55 3.53
CA GLU A 592 12.34 29.00 4.70
C GLU A 592 12.50 27.47 4.61
N SER A 593 12.25 26.83 3.46
CA SER A 593 12.30 25.37 3.29
C SER A 593 11.30 24.64 4.18
N ARG A 594 10.15 25.24 4.49
CA ARG A 594 9.02 24.53 5.11
C ARG A 594 8.15 23.94 4.02
N VAL A 595 7.74 22.67 4.16
CA VAL A 595 6.81 22.05 3.21
C VAL A 595 5.48 22.81 3.26
N THR A 596 5.08 23.42 2.14
CA THR A 596 3.79 24.11 1.96
C THR A 596 2.73 23.22 1.33
N SER A 597 3.14 22.18 0.61
CA SER A 597 2.23 21.14 0.13
C SER A 597 2.96 19.84 -0.16
N TRP A 598 2.21 18.74 -0.09
CA TRP A 598 2.61 17.48 -0.70
C TRP A 598 1.50 17.00 -1.63
N THR A 599 1.90 16.40 -2.75
CA THR A 599 1.00 15.82 -3.76
C THR A 599 1.34 14.35 -3.93
N ASP A 600 0.39 13.49 -3.59
CA ASP A 600 0.54 12.03 -3.70
C ASP A 600 0.68 11.60 -5.16
N THR A 601 1.12 10.37 -5.36
CA THR A 601 1.18 9.65 -6.63
C THR A 601 -0.17 9.58 -7.36
N ASN A 602 -1.29 9.67 -6.64
CA ASN A 602 -2.65 9.74 -7.21
C ASN A 602 -3.09 11.17 -7.61
N GLY A 603 -2.26 12.19 -7.43
CA GLY A 603 -2.54 13.59 -7.76
C GLY A 603 -3.25 14.40 -6.67
N SER A 604 -3.71 13.77 -5.59
CA SER A 604 -4.33 14.45 -4.44
C SER A 604 -3.28 15.31 -3.73
N THR A 605 -3.66 16.55 -3.39
CA THR A 605 -2.75 17.53 -2.79
C THR A 605 -3.25 17.99 -1.43
N PHE A 606 -2.36 17.98 -0.45
CA PHE A 606 -2.56 18.54 0.88
C PHE A 606 -1.65 19.76 1.07
N ARG A 607 -2.14 20.82 1.73
CA ARG A 607 -1.39 22.08 1.89
C ARG A 607 -1.36 22.55 3.35
N TYR A 608 -0.32 23.32 3.68
CA TYR A 608 -0.13 23.96 4.98
C TYR A 608 0.06 25.46 4.82
N VAL A 609 -0.58 26.23 5.70
CA VAL A 609 -0.41 27.68 5.81
C VAL A 609 0.25 27.97 7.15
N TYR A 610 1.34 28.73 7.12
CA TYR A 610 2.12 29.08 8.29
C TYR A 610 1.94 30.53 8.69
N ASP A 611 2.01 30.81 10.00
CA ASP A 611 2.16 32.17 10.50
C ASP A 611 3.62 32.66 10.43
N GLU A 612 3.83 33.90 10.87
CA GLU A 612 5.15 34.54 10.94
C GLU A 612 6.13 33.87 11.92
N HIS A 613 5.62 33.07 12.86
CA HIS A 613 6.40 32.40 13.91
C HIS A 613 6.83 30.99 13.53
N GLY A 614 6.42 30.46 12.37
CA GLY A 614 6.75 29.08 12.02
C GLY A 614 5.60 28.09 12.11
N ARG A 615 4.45 28.48 12.67
CA ARG A 615 3.40 27.56 13.13
C ARG A 615 2.33 27.37 12.07
N VAL A 616 1.82 26.15 11.92
CA VAL A 616 0.70 25.87 11.02
C VAL A 616 -0.58 26.48 11.58
N VAL A 617 -1.20 27.41 10.85
CA VAL A 617 -2.49 28.00 11.20
C VAL A 617 -3.66 27.39 10.43
N GLU A 618 -3.39 26.79 9.28
CA GLU A 618 -4.39 26.11 8.47
C GLU A 618 -3.80 24.92 7.73
N THR A 619 -4.53 23.80 7.75
CA THR A 619 -4.31 22.65 6.87
C THR A 619 -5.44 22.61 5.83
N ILE A 620 -5.11 22.30 4.58
CA ILE A 620 -6.07 22.28 3.48
C ILE A 620 -5.90 20.96 2.74
N GLY A 621 -6.82 20.03 2.98
CA GLY A 621 -6.83 18.75 2.26
C GLY A 621 -7.64 18.79 0.97
N PRO A 622 -7.61 17.68 0.19
CA PRO A 622 -8.31 17.57 -1.09
C PRO A 622 -9.81 17.87 -0.94
N GLU A 623 -10.35 18.72 -1.80
CA GLU A 623 -11.78 19.12 -1.79
C GLU A 623 -12.29 19.67 -0.45
N GLY A 624 -11.38 20.11 0.43
CA GLY A 624 -11.71 20.61 1.78
C GLY A 624 -11.79 19.52 2.84
N PHE A 625 -11.78 18.23 2.48
CA PHE A 625 -11.69 17.13 3.45
C PHE A 625 -10.38 17.21 4.22
N MET A 626 -10.41 16.85 5.51
CA MET A 626 -9.24 16.89 6.40
C MET A 626 -8.60 18.29 6.57
N SER A 627 -9.26 19.34 6.10
CA SER A 627 -8.85 20.72 6.41
C SER A 627 -9.04 21.00 7.89
N GLY A 628 -8.24 21.92 8.43
CA GLY A 628 -8.29 22.27 9.84
C GLY A 628 -7.71 23.65 10.08
N ARG A 629 -8.12 24.29 11.17
CA ARG A 629 -7.63 25.61 11.59
C ARG A 629 -7.14 25.56 13.02
N PHE A 630 -6.02 26.24 13.25
CA PHE A 630 -5.41 26.37 14.57
C PHE A 630 -5.50 27.82 15.03
N ALA A 631 -5.98 28.01 16.26
CA ALA A 631 -5.87 29.28 16.97
C ALA A 631 -5.00 29.07 18.21
N TYR A 632 -3.86 29.77 18.24
CA TYR A 632 -2.89 29.70 19.32
C TYR A 632 -3.05 30.91 20.26
N GLU A 633 -3.19 30.64 21.55
CA GLU A 633 -3.27 31.63 22.63
C GLU A 633 -2.12 31.38 23.62
N PRO A 634 -0.87 31.76 23.27
CA PRO A 634 0.32 31.42 24.04
C PRO A 634 0.30 32.02 25.45
N GLU A 635 -0.32 33.18 25.65
CA GLU A 635 -0.47 33.83 26.96
C GLU A 635 -1.30 32.99 27.94
N HIS A 636 -2.19 32.17 27.40
CA HIS A 636 -3.05 31.26 28.16
C HIS A 636 -2.59 29.81 28.08
N ARG A 637 -1.55 29.52 27.27
CA ARG A 637 -1.12 28.15 26.93
C ARG A 637 -2.28 27.31 26.42
N VAL A 638 -3.08 27.88 25.51
CA VAL A 638 -4.24 27.24 24.90
C VAL A 638 -4.07 27.15 23.39
N THR A 639 -4.44 26.00 22.82
CA THR A 639 -4.61 25.83 21.38
C THR A 639 -6.02 25.33 21.10
N ARG A 640 -6.71 25.98 20.15
CA ARG A 640 -7.99 25.52 19.62
C ARG A 640 -7.77 24.96 18.22
N TYR A 641 -8.19 23.72 18.00
CA TYR A 641 -8.17 23.06 16.70
C TYR A 641 -9.60 22.86 16.21
N THR A 642 -9.92 23.44 15.05
CA THR A 642 -11.21 23.26 14.38
C THR A 642 -11.02 22.37 13.15
N ASP A 643 -11.71 21.23 13.07
CA ASP A 643 -11.60 20.32 11.93
C ASP A 643 -12.49 20.74 10.73
N SER A 644 -12.47 19.95 9.66
CA SER A 644 -13.21 20.23 8.43
C SER A 644 -14.74 20.21 8.60
N THR A 645 -15.25 19.64 9.69
CA THR A 645 -16.67 19.63 10.03
C THR A 645 -17.09 20.84 10.86
N GLY A 646 -16.13 21.67 11.29
CA GLY A 646 -16.35 22.79 12.21
C GLY A 646 -16.29 22.37 13.69
N ALA A 647 -15.97 21.11 13.99
CA ALA A 647 -15.87 20.63 15.35
C ALA A 647 -14.56 21.12 15.99
N THR A 648 -14.67 21.72 17.19
CA THR A 648 -13.53 22.36 17.86
C THR A 648 -13.06 21.56 19.06
N THR A 649 -11.78 21.20 19.09
CA THR A 649 -11.10 20.62 20.26
C THR A 649 -10.20 21.68 20.90
N VAL A 650 -10.21 21.77 22.23
CA VAL A 650 -9.40 22.73 22.99
C VAL A 650 -8.34 21.98 23.79
N PHE A 651 -7.09 22.43 23.70
CA PHE A 651 -5.95 21.89 24.44
C PHE A 651 -5.41 22.95 25.40
N HIS A 652 -5.13 22.55 26.63
CA HIS A 652 -4.43 23.35 27.62
C HIS A 652 -3.09 22.71 27.96
N PHE A 653 -2.05 23.53 28.05
CA PHE A 653 -0.69 23.07 28.29
C PHE A 653 -0.10 23.63 29.59
N ASN A 654 0.82 22.88 30.20
CA ASN A 654 1.71 23.40 31.24
C ASN A 654 2.96 24.06 30.62
N GLU A 655 3.91 24.47 31.47
CA GLU A 655 5.16 25.13 31.06
C GLU A 655 6.11 24.23 30.27
N LEU A 656 5.96 22.91 30.38
CA LEU A 656 6.75 21.93 29.65
C LEU A 656 6.06 21.47 28.34
N ALA A 657 5.05 22.21 27.89
CA ALA A 657 4.24 21.91 26.71
C ALA A 657 3.44 20.58 26.78
N GLN A 658 3.21 20.06 27.99
CA GLN A 658 2.43 18.84 28.21
C GLN A 658 0.93 19.15 28.32
N VAL A 659 0.08 18.31 27.74
CA VAL A 659 -1.39 18.50 27.75
C VAL A 659 -1.94 18.25 29.16
N VAL A 660 -2.44 19.30 29.82
CA VAL A 660 -3.06 19.18 31.15
C VAL A 660 -4.59 19.12 31.10
N ALA A 661 -5.20 19.60 30.02
CA ALA A 661 -6.61 19.40 29.75
C ALA A 661 -6.89 19.33 28.25
N ARG A 662 -7.82 18.46 27.86
CA ARG A 662 -8.33 18.36 26.50
C ARG A 662 -9.85 18.32 26.52
N THR A 663 -10.47 19.30 25.89
CA THR A 663 -11.93 19.40 25.76
C THR A 663 -12.34 19.06 24.34
N ASP A 664 -13.21 18.05 24.20
CA ASP A 664 -13.75 17.62 22.91
C ASP A 664 -14.82 18.60 22.37
N PRO A 665 -15.27 18.45 21.12
CA PRO A 665 -16.32 19.30 20.54
C PRO A 665 -17.68 19.23 21.25
N ALA A 666 -17.95 18.19 22.04
CA ALA A 666 -19.17 18.05 22.84
C ALA A 666 -19.03 18.73 24.22
N GLY A 667 -17.86 19.28 24.56
CA GLY A 667 -17.57 19.94 25.83
C GLY A 667 -17.07 19.00 26.93
N HIS A 668 -16.87 17.72 26.63
CA HIS A 668 -16.30 16.78 27.60
C HIS A 668 -14.81 17.02 27.77
N THR A 669 -14.35 17.10 29.02
CA THR A 669 -12.95 17.45 29.32
C THR A 669 -12.25 16.31 30.03
N VAL A 670 -11.08 15.93 29.53
CA VAL A 670 -10.13 15.03 30.17
C VAL A 670 -9.01 15.87 30.78
N HIS A 671 -8.66 15.62 32.04
CA HIS A 671 -7.53 16.25 32.73
C HIS A 671 -6.38 15.28 32.94
N GLN A 672 -5.15 15.78 32.84
CA GLN A 672 -3.94 14.97 32.97
C GLN A 672 -2.87 15.70 33.77
N THR A 673 -2.07 14.95 34.51
CA THR A 673 -0.87 15.46 35.17
C THR A 673 0.33 14.61 34.77
N TRP A 674 1.50 15.23 34.69
CA TRP A 674 2.71 14.62 34.17
C TRP A 674 3.89 14.90 35.08
N ASP A 675 4.91 14.05 35.02
CA ASP A 675 6.23 14.38 35.57
C ASP A 675 7.04 15.23 34.58
N ARG A 676 8.27 15.59 34.97
CA ARG A 676 9.17 16.40 34.13
C ARG A 676 9.79 15.63 32.95
N TRP A 677 9.49 14.34 32.81
CA TRP A 677 10.05 13.42 31.81
C TRP A 677 8.97 12.84 30.89
N ASP A 678 7.79 13.46 30.85
CA ASP A 678 6.64 13.06 30.01
C ASP A 678 5.98 11.75 30.40
N HIS A 679 6.16 11.29 31.64
CA HIS A 679 5.37 10.20 32.18
C HIS A 679 4.06 10.72 32.77
N LEU A 680 2.96 10.11 32.35
CA LEU A 680 1.61 10.43 32.81
C LEU A 680 1.45 9.97 34.27
N LEU A 681 1.15 10.87 35.20
CA LEU A 681 0.96 10.55 36.62
C LEU A 681 -0.52 10.31 36.96
N THR A 682 -1.41 11.13 36.40
CA THR A 682 -2.87 10.96 36.59
C THR A 682 -3.62 11.28 35.31
N ARG A 683 -4.76 10.62 35.13
CA ARG A 683 -5.75 10.92 34.09
C ARG A 683 -7.14 10.92 34.68
N THR A 684 -7.80 12.06 34.66
CA THR A 684 -9.21 12.21 35.03
C THR A 684 -10.03 12.23 33.75
N ASP A 685 -10.94 11.28 33.58
CA ASP A 685 -11.82 11.23 32.41
C ASP A 685 -12.96 12.27 32.49
N GLU A 686 -13.77 12.30 31.43
CA GLU A 686 -14.91 13.20 31.29
C GLU A 686 -16.00 13.07 32.35
N LEU A 687 -16.02 11.96 33.10
CA LEU A 687 -16.96 11.71 34.20
C LEU A 687 -16.36 12.06 35.57
N GLY A 688 -15.15 12.61 35.61
CA GLY A 688 -14.44 12.92 36.86
C GLY A 688 -13.77 11.71 37.51
N ARG A 689 -13.66 10.58 36.80
CA ARG A 689 -13.04 9.35 37.33
C ARG A 689 -11.53 9.41 37.08
N THR A 690 -10.73 9.19 38.13
CA THR A 690 -9.28 9.38 38.09
C THR A 690 -8.52 8.05 38.11
N THR A 691 -7.63 7.87 37.14
CA THR A 691 -6.63 6.80 37.09
C THR A 691 -5.27 7.35 37.50
N HIS A 692 -4.54 6.64 38.38
CA HIS A 692 -3.18 6.99 38.79
C HIS A 692 -2.16 6.00 38.25
N TYR A 693 -0.97 6.49 37.93
CA TYR A 693 0.15 5.73 37.38
C TYR A 693 1.39 5.96 38.26
N ALA A 694 2.15 4.91 38.55
CA ALA A 694 3.41 5.02 39.28
C ALA A 694 4.55 4.31 38.56
N TYR A 695 5.74 4.90 38.60
CA TYR A 695 6.93 4.45 37.89
C TYR A 695 8.08 4.18 38.86
N ASP A 696 8.98 3.26 38.51
CA ASP A 696 10.25 3.07 39.23
C ASP A 696 11.32 4.09 38.79
N GLU A 697 12.52 4.01 39.38
CA GLU A 697 13.65 4.88 39.05
C GLU A 697 14.18 4.69 37.62
N ALA A 698 13.90 3.55 36.99
CA ALA A 698 14.22 3.25 35.60
C ALA A 698 13.05 3.59 34.65
N PHE A 699 12.04 4.32 35.14
CA PHE A 699 10.85 4.76 34.42
C PHE A 699 9.98 3.62 33.86
N ASN A 700 10.07 2.42 34.44
CA ASN A 700 9.11 1.35 34.18
C ASN A 700 7.83 1.62 34.96
N LEU A 701 6.66 1.47 34.32
CA LEU A 701 5.37 1.60 35.00
C LEU A 701 5.13 0.38 35.90
N ILE A 702 5.11 0.60 37.21
CA ILE A 702 5.01 -0.44 38.23
C ILE A 702 3.59 -0.62 38.78
N SER A 703 2.73 0.41 38.69
CA SER A 703 1.33 0.28 39.10
C SER A 703 0.37 1.23 38.38
N VAL A 704 -0.86 0.74 38.17
CA VAL A 704 -2.01 1.52 37.70
C VAL A 704 -3.15 1.35 38.69
N HIS A 705 -3.63 2.45 39.27
CA HIS A 705 -4.80 2.47 40.14
C HIS A 705 -6.00 2.98 39.35
N LEU A 706 -7.04 2.15 39.22
CA LEU A 706 -8.27 2.51 38.55
C LEU A 706 -9.22 3.31 39.46
N PRO A 707 -10.20 4.03 38.88
CA PRO A 707 -11.14 4.83 39.66
C PRO A 707 -12.04 4.02 40.62
N ASP A 708 -12.22 2.73 40.36
CA ASP A 708 -12.98 1.81 41.23
C ASP A 708 -12.14 1.24 42.39
N GLY A 709 -10.88 1.67 42.51
CA GLY A 709 -9.94 1.22 43.54
C GLY A 709 -9.17 -0.06 43.16
N SER A 710 -9.47 -0.69 42.03
CA SER A 710 -8.72 -1.84 41.56
C SER A 710 -7.32 -1.44 41.09
N VAL A 711 -6.35 -2.36 41.22
CA VAL A 711 -4.93 -2.05 41.00
C VAL A 711 -4.27 -3.14 40.16
N SER A 712 -3.58 -2.74 39.11
CA SER A 712 -2.67 -3.60 38.37
C SER A 712 -1.23 -3.26 38.72
N THR A 713 -0.36 -4.27 38.83
CA THR A 713 1.07 -4.08 39.14
C THR A 713 1.98 -4.85 38.19
N ALA A 714 3.22 -4.38 38.04
CA ALA A 714 4.25 -5.06 37.26
C ALA A 714 5.60 -5.03 37.98
N GLU A 715 6.36 -6.11 37.84
CA GLU A 715 7.72 -6.26 38.35
C GLU A 715 8.68 -6.43 37.17
N TYR A 716 9.88 -5.85 37.26
CA TYR A 716 10.88 -5.84 36.19
C TYR A 716 12.20 -6.46 36.63
N ASN A 717 12.92 -7.03 35.68
CA ASN A 717 14.33 -7.38 35.86
C ASN A 717 15.25 -6.18 35.57
N THR A 718 16.56 -6.40 35.70
CA THR A 718 17.61 -5.39 35.45
C THR A 718 17.71 -4.94 33.99
N PHE A 719 17.04 -5.63 33.05
CA PHE A 719 16.97 -5.27 31.64
C PHE A 719 15.66 -4.54 31.29
N ASN A 720 14.92 -4.03 32.29
CA ASN A 720 13.63 -3.37 32.11
C ASN A 720 12.59 -4.26 31.40
N ARG A 721 12.67 -5.58 31.59
CA ARG A 721 11.69 -6.55 31.10
C ARG A 721 10.76 -6.98 32.21
N ALA A 722 9.46 -6.99 31.94
CA ALA A 722 8.47 -7.43 32.91
C ALA A 722 8.66 -8.92 33.22
N VAL A 723 8.88 -9.26 34.48
CA VAL A 723 8.98 -10.66 34.97
C VAL A 723 7.67 -11.13 35.60
N CYS A 724 6.85 -10.20 36.07
CA CYS A 724 5.55 -10.48 36.63
C CYS A 724 4.59 -9.34 36.31
N VAL A 725 3.36 -9.68 35.90
CA VAL A 725 2.26 -8.74 35.76
C VAL A 725 1.07 -9.30 36.54
N THR A 726 0.46 -8.46 37.38
CA THR A 726 -0.75 -8.79 38.13
C THR A 726 -1.88 -7.87 37.69
N GLY A 727 -2.98 -8.47 37.26
CA GLY A 727 -4.20 -7.76 36.87
C GLY A 727 -5.01 -7.26 38.08
N PRO A 728 -6.03 -6.43 37.85
CA PRO A 728 -6.91 -5.89 38.89
C PRO A 728 -7.76 -6.97 39.58
N ASP A 729 -7.94 -8.12 38.93
CA ASP A 729 -8.61 -9.32 39.44
C ASP A 729 -7.67 -10.26 40.23
N GLY A 730 -6.39 -9.87 40.38
CA GLY A 730 -5.36 -10.68 41.02
C GLY A 730 -4.77 -11.79 40.12
N ALA A 731 -5.22 -11.91 38.88
CA ALA A 731 -4.64 -12.84 37.92
C ALA A 731 -3.16 -12.47 37.68
N ARG A 732 -2.28 -13.47 37.73
CA ARG A 732 -0.83 -13.28 37.69
C ARG A 732 -0.23 -13.99 36.49
N TRP A 733 0.58 -13.26 35.73
CA TRP A 733 1.42 -13.79 34.66
C TRP A 733 2.87 -13.66 35.04
N THR A 734 3.64 -14.73 34.83
CA THR A 734 5.09 -14.70 35.03
C THR A 734 5.82 -14.95 33.72
N GLN A 735 6.94 -14.27 33.54
CA GLN A 735 7.73 -14.28 32.32
C GLN A 735 9.19 -14.54 32.66
N GLU A 736 9.82 -15.46 31.94
CA GLU A 736 11.25 -15.73 32.04
C GLU A 736 11.97 -15.22 30.81
N TRP A 737 13.17 -14.69 31.02
CA TRP A 737 13.98 -14.07 29.98
C TRP A 737 15.38 -14.69 29.99
N ASN A 738 16.00 -14.85 28.82
CA ASN A 738 17.39 -15.26 28.74
C ASN A 738 18.35 -14.08 28.93
N ASP A 739 19.65 -14.37 29.03
CA ASP A 739 20.73 -13.36 29.22
C ASP A 739 20.84 -12.34 28.07
N GLN A 740 20.18 -12.61 26.93
CA GLN A 740 20.11 -11.70 25.78
C GLN A 740 18.80 -10.88 25.78
N GLY A 741 17.99 -10.97 26.82
CA GLY A 741 16.75 -10.21 26.96
C GLY A 741 15.57 -10.70 26.09
N ARG A 742 15.59 -11.97 25.65
CA ARG A 742 14.49 -12.63 24.91
C ARG A 742 13.61 -13.47 25.83
N LEU A 743 12.32 -13.49 25.55
CA LEU A 743 11.31 -14.19 26.34
C LEU A 743 11.41 -15.70 26.14
N THR A 744 11.74 -16.47 27.16
CA THR A 744 11.88 -17.95 27.05
C THR A 744 10.65 -18.69 27.53
N THR A 745 9.92 -18.12 28.48
CA THR A 745 8.76 -18.77 29.10
C THR A 745 7.71 -17.74 29.43
N VAL A 746 6.44 -18.07 29.18
CA VAL A 746 5.30 -17.38 29.79
C VAL A 746 4.42 -18.38 30.50
N THR A 747 4.05 -18.05 31.74
CA THR A 747 3.11 -18.82 32.53
C THR A 747 1.88 -17.98 32.85
N GLY A 748 0.70 -18.52 32.55
CA GLY A 748 -0.58 -17.90 32.82
C GLY A 748 -1.07 -18.13 34.28
N PRO A 749 -2.16 -17.46 34.69
CA PRO A 749 -2.74 -17.57 36.04
C PRO A 749 -3.23 -18.97 36.38
N ASP A 750 -3.57 -19.76 35.36
CA ASP A 750 -3.99 -21.16 35.46
C ASP A 750 -2.79 -22.14 35.53
N GLY A 751 -1.56 -21.63 35.52
CA GLY A 751 -0.33 -22.41 35.52
C GLY A 751 0.08 -22.96 34.14
N THR A 752 -0.71 -22.71 33.10
CA THR A 752 -0.35 -23.11 31.74
C THR A 752 0.89 -22.37 31.28
N THR A 753 1.80 -23.09 30.61
CA THR A 753 3.12 -22.55 30.26
C THR A 753 3.40 -22.72 28.78
N THR A 754 3.77 -21.63 28.12
CA THR A 754 4.29 -21.64 26.74
C THR A 754 5.79 -21.35 26.78
N ARG A 755 6.57 -22.10 26.00
CA ARG A 755 8.04 -21.95 25.94
C ARG A 755 8.50 -21.58 24.54
N PHE A 756 9.54 -20.76 24.49
CA PHE A 756 10.14 -20.27 23.27
C PHE A 756 11.64 -20.57 23.28
N THR A 757 12.16 -21.01 22.13
CA THR A 757 13.60 -21.05 21.89
C THR A 757 13.91 -20.27 20.63
N TYR A 758 15.16 -19.86 20.51
CA TYR A 758 15.60 -19.00 19.44
C TYR A 758 16.94 -19.47 18.89
N ASP A 759 17.22 -19.10 17.64
CA ASP A 759 18.51 -19.35 17.02
C ASP A 759 19.56 -18.28 17.38
N THR A 760 20.75 -18.41 16.77
CA THR A 760 21.90 -17.54 16.98
C THR A 760 21.68 -16.11 16.50
N THR A 761 20.80 -15.90 15.52
CA THR A 761 20.50 -14.59 14.95
C THR A 761 19.49 -13.80 15.78
N GLY A 762 18.92 -14.38 16.83
CA GLY A 762 17.80 -13.70 17.50
C GLY A 762 16.45 -14.31 17.20
N ALA A 763 16.27 -14.90 16.01
CA ALA A 763 14.97 -15.32 15.49
C ALA A 763 14.38 -16.52 16.22
N LEU A 764 13.05 -16.56 16.28
CA LEU A 764 12.29 -17.62 16.93
C LEU A 764 12.52 -18.95 16.21
N SER A 765 12.91 -19.97 16.97
CA SER A 765 13.24 -21.30 16.44
C SER A 765 12.23 -22.36 16.86
N THR A 766 11.71 -22.29 18.09
CA THR A 766 10.64 -23.21 18.51
C THR A 766 9.60 -22.51 19.38
N ILE A 767 8.37 -23.00 19.26
CA ILE A 767 7.25 -22.68 20.15
C ILE A 767 6.75 -24.00 20.71
N THR A 768 6.71 -24.13 22.03
CA THR A 768 6.09 -25.25 22.74
C THR A 768 4.86 -24.75 23.45
N ASP A 769 3.68 -25.24 23.05
CA ASP A 769 2.41 -24.87 23.66
C ASP A 769 2.22 -25.54 25.04
N PRO A 770 1.17 -25.15 25.81
CA PRO A 770 0.90 -25.76 27.11
C PRO A 770 0.61 -27.27 27.08
N LEU A 771 0.24 -27.83 25.92
CA LEU A 771 -0.02 -29.25 25.72
C LEU A 771 1.24 -30.02 25.31
N GLY A 772 2.38 -29.34 25.15
CA GLY A 772 3.66 -29.91 24.71
C GLY A 772 3.80 -30.07 23.20
N SER A 773 2.86 -29.54 22.41
CA SER A 773 2.98 -29.52 20.95
C SER A 773 4.05 -28.52 20.53
N VAL A 774 4.93 -28.94 19.62
CA VAL A 774 6.10 -28.15 19.21
C VAL A 774 5.98 -27.74 17.76
N ILE A 775 6.04 -26.44 17.51
CA ILE A 775 6.26 -25.86 16.19
C ILE A 775 7.75 -25.54 16.07
N ARG A 776 8.38 -25.92 14.95
CA ARG A 776 9.77 -25.57 14.64
C ARG A 776 9.85 -24.65 13.44
N ILE A 777 10.75 -23.69 13.54
CA ILE A 777 10.99 -22.65 12.54
C ILE A 777 12.50 -22.67 12.26
N ASP A 778 12.86 -22.86 11.00
CA ASP A 778 14.22 -22.61 10.52
C ASP A 778 14.23 -21.26 9.81
N ASN A 779 15.18 -20.41 10.17
CA ASN A 779 15.29 -19.06 9.65
C ASN A 779 16.50 -18.89 8.73
N ASP A 780 16.44 -17.90 7.85
CA ASP A 780 17.60 -17.41 7.10
C ASP A 780 18.50 -16.51 7.98
N PRO A 781 19.65 -16.03 7.46
CA PRO A 781 20.54 -15.14 8.23
C PRO A 781 19.93 -13.79 8.62
N ALA A 782 18.86 -13.33 7.97
CA ALA A 782 18.13 -12.12 8.37
C ALA A 782 17.09 -12.42 9.47
N GLY A 783 16.85 -13.71 9.76
CA GLY A 783 15.87 -14.18 10.72
C GLY A 783 14.48 -14.40 10.13
N LEU A 784 14.38 -14.52 8.80
CA LEU A 784 13.11 -14.81 8.12
C LEU A 784 12.86 -16.32 8.04
N PRO A 785 11.62 -16.80 8.30
CA PRO A 785 11.31 -18.23 8.23
C PRO A 785 11.49 -18.83 6.84
N VAL A 786 12.40 -19.78 6.66
CA VAL A 786 12.57 -20.53 5.40
C VAL A 786 11.93 -21.92 5.45
N ARG A 787 11.66 -22.44 6.64
CA ARG A 787 10.96 -23.71 6.83
C ARG A 787 10.16 -23.71 8.12
N LEU A 788 8.90 -24.14 8.01
CA LEU A 788 8.01 -24.35 9.15
C LEU A 788 7.74 -25.85 9.28
N THR A 789 7.83 -26.38 10.49
CA THR A 789 7.43 -27.76 10.83
C THR A 789 6.36 -27.73 11.90
N ASP A 790 5.17 -28.25 11.58
CA ASP A 790 4.06 -28.32 12.52
C ASP A 790 4.26 -29.45 13.57
N PRO A 791 3.40 -29.55 14.60
CA PRO A 791 3.52 -30.60 15.61
C PRO A 791 3.33 -32.03 15.09
N LEU A 792 2.68 -32.19 13.92
CA LEU A 792 2.46 -33.48 13.27
C LEU A 792 3.61 -33.86 12.30
N GLY A 793 4.58 -32.98 12.13
CA GLY A 793 5.75 -33.16 11.27
C GLY A 793 5.55 -32.72 9.82
N ALA A 794 4.43 -32.09 9.47
CA ALA A 794 4.23 -31.50 8.15
C ALA A 794 5.18 -30.30 7.96
N ARG A 795 5.77 -30.19 6.77
CA ARG A 795 6.79 -29.19 6.46
C ARG A 795 6.34 -28.27 5.35
N GLU A 796 6.53 -26.98 5.56
CA GLU A 796 6.30 -25.93 4.58
C GLU A 796 7.62 -25.19 4.31
N HIS A 797 7.89 -24.87 3.05
CA HIS A 797 9.12 -24.20 2.62
C HIS A 797 8.79 -22.83 2.04
N LEU A 798 9.55 -21.83 2.48
CA LEU A 798 9.42 -20.44 2.06
C LEU A 798 10.74 -20.00 1.41
N SER A 799 10.62 -19.27 0.30
CA SER A 799 11.75 -18.72 -0.44
C SER A 799 11.52 -17.23 -0.62
N TYR A 800 12.57 -16.42 -0.51
CA TYR A 800 12.49 -14.96 -0.61
C TYR A 800 13.37 -14.44 -1.75
N ASN A 801 12.94 -13.36 -2.40
CA ASN A 801 13.78 -12.58 -3.32
C ASN A 801 14.66 -11.57 -2.55
N GLY A 802 15.52 -10.81 -3.25
CA GLY A 802 16.39 -9.81 -2.63
C GLY A 802 15.69 -8.62 -1.94
N PHE A 803 14.36 -8.56 -2.00
CA PHE A 803 13.52 -7.60 -1.26
C PHE A 803 12.82 -8.25 -0.05
N ALA A 804 13.20 -9.49 0.29
CA ALA A 804 12.54 -10.30 1.31
C ALA A 804 11.05 -10.54 1.04
N ALA A 805 10.61 -10.45 -0.22
CA ALA A 805 9.27 -10.85 -0.61
C ALA A 805 9.27 -12.33 -0.99
N PRO A 806 8.25 -13.12 -0.58
CA PRO A 806 8.15 -14.53 -0.95
C PRO A 806 8.14 -14.69 -2.47
N TRP A 807 8.96 -15.62 -2.98
CA TRP A 807 9.02 -15.93 -4.40
C TRP A 807 8.93 -17.43 -4.63
N HIS A 808 7.90 -17.85 -5.36
CA HIS A 808 7.82 -19.20 -5.91
C HIS A 808 8.50 -19.22 -7.28
N SER A 809 9.51 -20.07 -7.42
CA SER A 809 10.01 -20.45 -8.74
C SER A 809 8.90 -21.25 -9.45
N PRO A 810 8.51 -20.91 -10.69
CA PRO A 810 7.61 -21.74 -11.47
C PRO A 810 8.35 -23.04 -11.82
N GLY A 811 8.28 -24.02 -10.93
CA GLY A 811 8.76 -25.38 -11.18
C GLY A 811 7.93 -26.05 -12.27
N PRO A 812 8.48 -27.03 -13.00
CA PRO A 812 7.72 -27.79 -13.98
C PRO A 812 6.55 -28.48 -13.25
N PRO A 813 5.38 -28.64 -13.91
CA PRO A 813 4.17 -29.16 -13.27
C PRO A 813 4.47 -30.50 -12.59
N ALA A 814 4.31 -30.55 -11.27
CA ALA A 814 4.37 -31.78 -10.51
C ALA A 814 3.30 -32.73 -11.06
N ARG A 815 3.74 -33.92 -11.52
CA ARG A 815 2.83 -35.00 -11.90
C ARG A 815 1.95 -35.34 -10.70
N GLN A 816 0.64 -35.13 -10.84
CA GLN A 816 -0.36 -35.58 -9.88
C GLN A 816 -0.19 -37.08 -9.62
N SER A 817 0.27 -37.44 -8.42
CA SER A 817 0.08 -38.78 -7.87
C SER A 817 -1.38 -38.91 -7.44
N SER A 818 -2.15 -39.65 -8.23
CA SER A 818 -3.55 -39.97 -7.92
C SER A 818 -3.62 -40.95 -6.75
N CYS A 819 -3.91 -40.44 -5.55
CA CYS A 819 -4.39 -41.26 -4.44
C CYS A 819 -5.89 -41.55 -4.68
N ARG A 820 -6.21 -42.68 -5.31
CA ARG A 820 -7.58 -43.21 -5.37
C ARG A 820 -8.01 -43.62 -3.96
N GLY A 821 -9.07 -42.99 -3.45
CA GLY A 821 -9.76 -43.39 -2.21
C GLY A 821 -10.47 -44.76 -2.34
N PRO A 822 -10.79 -45.40 -1.21
CA PRO A 822 -11.39 -46.73 -1.19
C PRO A 822 -12.88 -46.68 -1.60
N PRO A 823 -13.41 -47.68 -2.32
CA PRO A 823 -14.80 -47.69 -2.77
C PRO A 823 -15.76 -48.12 -1.65
N ARG A 824 -16.89 -47.41 -1.56
CA ARG A 824 -18.05 -47.76 -0.73
C ARG A 824 -18.72 -49.05 -1.22
N ALA A 825 -19.03 -49.94 -0.29
CA ALA A 825 -19.76 -51.18 -0.52
C ALA A 825 -21.26 -50.93 -0.80
N GLY A 826 -21.79 -51.55 -1.85
CA GLY A 826 -23.22 -51.63 -2.19
C GLY A 826 -23.60 -53.08 -2.47
N PHE A 827 -24.76 -53.49 -1.94
CA PHE A 827 -25.27 -54.86 -1.78
C PHE A 827 -25.68 -55.62 -3.07
N SER A 828 -25.39 -56.93 -3.07
CA SER A 828 -26.15 -58.09 -3.64
C SER A 828 -26.26 -58.21 -5.19
N ARG A 829 -26.27 -59.37 -5.86
CA ARG A 829 -26.59 -60.78 -5.56
C ARG A 829 -25.65 -61.73 -6.36
N GLY A 830 -25.51 -62.98 -5.89
CA GLY A 830 -24.66 -64.05 -6.45
C GLY A 830 -25.08 -64.60 -7.84
N PRO A 831 -24.50 -65.73 -8.34
CA PRO A 831 -24.26 -66.98 -7.60
C PRO A 831 -22.86 -67.67 -7.75
N ASN A 832 -22.64 -68.62 -6.84
CA ASN A 832 -21.70 -69.77 -6.72
C ASN A 832 -21.34 -70.56 -8.02
N PRO A 833 -20.47 -71.60 -7.99
CA PRO A 833 -19.44 -72.05 -7.01
C PRO A 833 -18.07 -72.29 -7.73
N THR A 834 -16.92 -72.66 -7.14
CA THR A 834 -16.53 -73.97 -6.57
C THR A 834 -15.02 -73.97 -6.22
N ALA A 835 -14.69 -74.67 -5.14
CA ALA A 835 -13.55 -75.58 -4.97
C ALA A 835 -12.09 -75.06 -4.85
N ALA A 836 -11.59 -75.23 -3.61
CA ALA A 836 -10.53 -76.18 -3.24
C ALA A 836 -9.04 -75.77 -3.34
N GLY A 837 -8.35 -76.10 -2.23
CA GLY A 837 -6.94 -76.51 -2.18
C GLY A 837 -6.03 -75.47 -1.54
N ARG A 838 -5.56 -75.65 -0.29
CA ARG A 838 -4.34 -76.40 0.10
C ARG A 838 -3.11 -75.96 -0.73
N SER A 839 -1.92 -75.72 -0.18
CA SER A 839 -1.37 -75.91 1.15
C SER A 839 0.11 -75.51 1.09
N GLY A 840 0.65 -75.07 2.23
CA GLY A 840 2.07 -75.15 2.61
C GLY A 840 3.05 -74.28 1.81
N HIS A 841 4.27 -74.06 2.27
CA HIS A 841 4.95 -74.46 3.50
C HIS A 841 6.27 -73.67 3.53
N THR A 842 6.78 -73.34 4.73
CA THR A 842 8.22 -73.26 5.09
C THR A 842 9.11 -72.21 4.37
N THR A 843 9.58 -71.13 5.02
CA THR A 843 10.61 -70.95 6.08
C THR A 843 11.94 -70.39 5.56
N ALA A 844 12.55 -69.61 6.45
CA ALA A 844 13.97 -69.29 6.60
C ALA A 844 14.48 -68.12 5.74
N ARG A 845 14.73 -66.95 6.36
CA ARG A 845 15.93 -66.57 7.15
C ARG A 845 17.21 -66.57 6.31
N GLY A 846 17.81 -65.38 6.21
CA GLY A 846 19.16 -65.18 5.73
C GLY A 846 19.50 -63.70 5.73
N THR A 847 20.08 -63.25 6.85
CA THR A 847 20.66 -61.93 7.11
C THR A 847 21.81 -61.57 6.18
N ALA A 848 21.88 -60.31 5.78
CA ALA A 848 23.06 -59.44 5.90
C ALA A 848 22.57 -57.99 6.00
#